data_AF-A0A399YWS2-F1
#
_entry.id   AF-A0A399YWS2-F1
#
_cell.length_a   1.000
_cell.length_b   1.000
_cell.length_c   1.000
_cell.angle_alpha   90.00
_cell.angle_beta   90.00
_cell.angle_gamma   90.00
#
_symmetry.space_group_name_H-M   'P 1'
#
loop_
_entity.id
_entity.type
_entity.pdbx_description
1 polymer ?
#
loop_
_entity_poly.entity_id
_entity_poly.type
_entity_poly.pdbx_seq_one_letter_code
_entity_poly.pdbx_strand_id
1 'polypeptide(L)'
;WIIIGCSLIVFDLFLAGHGFNAAADTALLNFTPAAIKWLQDQPGDWRLTTYDPTGAGTLNANTPWYYGLADIRGYDSIIPKQYTEFMAAIESQNGLQFNRIQPIGSVAALDSPLLDVLAVKYVVSTEQIQSPKYRPVWEGDGITIYENLAAAPRAYTLPVSAEVNMPDALAALAQFDPRSYVVIEGDGKTTGSRPGQLVAATIDEATNNQVVVGASVTEPSWLILNDSYFSGWRAYVRPAGSDDETEQEVEITRVNANFRGVRLESGEWTVRFRYSPRSFQLGGLMSFMGVAVLAFGLVVWAWQRFYRPETSSSMTRSVAKNSGAPMLLNLFNKGIDFVFAAFYLRVLGPADAGSFATAIATAGIFEIVANYGLNILLIRDVSQDRSQAGRFLFNSSVLRMFTALVAALPIVVYVFVTSQGSNPLSPAEVAAIGLMVIGMVISGLALGVAGLFYVHEQAEVPAAMSTVTTILKVGLGVAVLLAGFSFVGLAAVSIIVNLITLVLLAVLAARRFELHGPWTLDRPLMRGMLHRGFPLMLIHLLQTIFISIDVLLLRQLLPNGETVVGWYNSAWKWFNALQVIPSYFTLALFPIISRAIAENMDAARRMYRTSLKLMLLLALPIAAFTTFVATPLIGILGGREFLPQGAIALQIIIWSIPFGWLNSVTNYVLIAFGLERMQPRAFVIAVGFNVIFNWIFIPRYSFVAAGVVTILSEVVLMVVFAYFLRQRDAGIDWLRLMTRPFLLISITLLVMWLGYQVHLLLALALGTITYFGGLALLRIIEPEEHAAMAAVLPRAITRRLGWAK
;
A
#
# COMPACT_ATOMS: atom_id res chain seq x y z
N TRP A 1 20.89 -7.79 -38.34
CA TRP A 1 21.84 -8.45 -37.42
C TRP A 1 21.24 -8.75 -36.05
N ILE A 2 20.82 -7.78 -35.23
CA ILE A 2 20.25 -8.06 -33.89
C ILE A 2 19.02 -8.97 -33.96
N ILE A 3 18.05 -8.66 -34.82
CA ILE A 3 16.83 -9.48 -35.00
C ILE A 3 17.17 -10.91 -35.45
N ILE A 4 18.13 -11.05 -36.36
CA ILE A 4 18.59 -12.34 -36.87
C ILE A 4 19.27 -13.14 -35.75
N GLY A 5 20.17 -12.51 -34.99
CA GLY A 5 20.83 -13.13 -33.83
C GLY A 5 19.84 -13.57 -32.76
N CYS A 6 18.86 -12.73 -32.41
CA CYS A 6 17.79 -13.09 -31.48
C CYS A 6 16.96 -14.27 -32.00
N SER A 7 16.61 -14.27 -33.29
CA SER A 7 15.83 -15.35 -33.91
C SER A 7 16.60 -16.67 -33.90
N LEU A 8 17.91 -16.62 -34.15
CA LEU A 8 18.80 -17.78 -34.16
C LEU A 8 18.96 -18.36 -32.75
N ILE A 9 19.09 -17.51 -31.72
CA ILE A 9 19.12 -17.93 -30.31
C ILE A 9 17.79 -18.57 -29.90
N VAL A 10 16.65 -17.97 -30.26
CA VAL A 10 15.32 -18.56 -29.96
C VAL A 10 15.17 -19.93 -30.62
N PHE A 11 15.60 -20.05 -31.89
CA PHE A 11 15.52 -21.30 -32.62
C PHE A 11 16.45 -22.39 -32.06
N ASP A 12 17.68 -22.01 -31.68
CA ASP A 12 18.66 -22.90 -31.05
C ASP A 12 18.16 -23.39 -29.68
N LEU A 13 17.63 -22.49 -28.84
CA LEU A 13 17.01 -22.85 -27.56
C LEU A 13 15.77 -23.74 -27.75
N PHE A 14 14.94 -23.46 -28.76
CA PHE A 14 13.79 -24.30 -29.09
C PHE A 14 14.24 -25.70 -29.50
N LEU A 15 15.24 -25.83 -30.39
CA LEU A 15 15.81 -27.11 -30.80
C LEU A 15 16.44 -27.87 -29.64
N ALA A 16 17.20 -27.20 -28.77
CA ALA A 16 17.82 -27.81 -27.59
C ALA A 16 16.77 -28.35 -26.59
N GLY A 17 15.61 -27.69 -26.47
CA GLY A 17 14.50 -28.14 -25.63
C GLY A 17 13.54 -29.12 -26.33
N HIS A 18 13.58 -29.21 -27.65
CA HIS A 18 12.68 -30.06 -28.44
C HIS A 18 13.03 -31.54 -28.23
N GLY A 19 12.13 -32.30 -27.61
CA GLY A 19 12.35 -33.71 -27.26
C GLY A 19 12.93 -33.94 -25.85
N PHE A 20 13.29 -32.89 -25.10
CA PHE A 20 13.68 -33.02 -23.68
C PHE A 20 12.46 -33.28 -22.78
N ASN A 21 11.28 -32.78 -23.16
CA ASN A 21 10.02 -33.12 -22.51
C ASN A 21 9.52 -34.46 -23.07
N ALA A 22 9.33 -35.45 -22.20
CA ALA A 22 8.66 -36.69 -22.57
C ALA A 22 7.28 -36.36 -23.17
N ALA A 23 7.06 -36.72 -24.43
CA ALA A 23 5.75 -36.64 -25.07
C ALA A 23 4.91 -37.83 -24.59
N ALA A 24 4.34 -37.73 -23.39
CA ALA A 24 3.27 -38.62 -22.98
C ALA A 24 2.00 -38.29 -23.76
N ASP A 25 1.17 -39.30 -24.05
CA ASP A 25 -0.14 -39.07 -24.65
C ASP A 25 -0.97 -38.16 -23.73
N THR A 26 -1.42 -37.02 -24.25
CA THR A 26 -2.22 -36.06 -23.47
C THR A 26 -3.57 -36.65 -23.06
N ALA A 27 -4.03 -37.72 -23.71
CA ALA A 27 -5.19 -38.48 -23.26
C ALA A 27 -5.03 -39.04 -21.84
N LEU A 28 -3.80 -39.35 -21.42
CA LEU A 28 -3.51 -39.83 -20.05
C LEU A 28 -3.77 -38.77 -18.98
N LEU A 29 -3.76 -37.47 -19.33
CA LEU A 29 -4.16 -36.39 -18.42
C LEU A 29 -5.67 -36.41 -18.16
N ASN A 30 -6.47 -36.88 -19.12
CA ASN A 30 -7.93 -36.92 -18.97
C ASN A 30 -8.44 -38.25 -18.38
N PHE A 31 -7.54 -39.22 -18.16
CA PHE A 31 -7.90 -40.51 -17.61
C PHE A 31 -8.01 -40.43 -16.08
N THR A 32 -9.12 -40.89 -15.52
CA THR A 32 -9.31 -41.01 -14.06
C THR A 32 -9.61 -42.47 -13.73
N PRO A 33 -8.72 -43.19 -13.01
CA PRO A 33 -8.95 -44.57 -12.59
C PRO A 33 -10.21 -44.72 -11.73
N ALA A 34 -10.85 -45.90 -11.77
CA ALA A 34 -12.06 -46.17 -11.00
C ALA A 34 -11.84 -46.01 -9.48
N ALA A 35 -10.68 -46.45 -8.99
CA ALA A 35 -10.25 -46.25 -7.60
C ALA A 35 -10.20 -44.77 -7.19
N ILE A 36 -9.66 -43.91 -8.07
CA ILE A 36 -9.54 -42.47 -7.83
C ILE A 36 -10.90 -41.81 -7.85
N LYS A 37 -11.77 -42.18 -8.79
CA LYS A 37 -13.14 -41.67 -8.84
C LYS A 37 -13.91 -42.03 -7.56
N TRP A 38 -13.79 -43.28 -7.12
CA TRP A 38 -14.40 -43.72 -5.86
C TRP A 38 -13.91 -42.90 -4.67
N LEU A 39 -12.60 -42.61 -4.61
CA LEU A 39 -12.00 -41.74 -3.60
C LEU A 39 -12.58 -40.32 -3.67
N GLN A 40 -12.66 -39.70 -4.85
CA GLN A 40 -13.23 -38.35 -5.03
C GLN A 40 -14.69 -38.24 -4.58
N ASP A 41 -15.46 -39.33 -4.66
CA ASP A 41 -16.86 -39.39 -4.24
C ASP A 41 -17.02 -39.50 -2.70
N GLN A 42 -15.94 -39.68 -1.93
CA GLN A 42 -16.01 -39.83 -0.47
C GLN A 42 -16.11 -38.48 0.25
N PRO A 43 -17.11 -38.27 1.13
CA PRO A 43 -17.32 -36.99 1.78
C PRO A 43 -16.32 -36.70 2.90
N GLY A 44 -16.10 -35.41 3.16
CA GLY A 44 -15.32 -34.87 4.28
C GLY A 44 -13.86 -34.55 3.95
N ASP A 45 -13.20 -33.84 4.86
CA ASP A 45 -11.79 -33.47 4.75
C ASP A 45 -10.87 -34.56 5.31
N TRP A 46 -10.57 -35.56 4.48
CA TRP A 46 -9.68 -36.67 4.81
C TRP A 46 -8.43 -36.66 3.93
N ARG A 47 -7.42 -37.40 4.37
CA ARG A 47 -6.18 -37.67 3.63
C ARG A 47 -6.01 -39.15 3.36
N LEU A 48 -5.12 -39.48 2.44
CA LEU A 48 -4.72 -40.84 2.14
C LEU A 48 -3.21 -41.05 2.27
N THR A 49 -2.83 -42.32 2.32
CA THR A 49 -1.45 -42.79 2.10
C THR A 49 -1.49 -44.12 1.35
N THR A 50 -0.34 -44.73 1.11
CA THR A 50 -0.25 -46.11 0.59
C THR A 50 0.49 -47.01 1.56
N TYR A 51 0.11 -48.28 1.54
CA TYR A 51 0.86 -49.36 2.16
C TYR A 51 1.63 -50.11 1.06
N ASP A 52 2.95 -50.11 1.16
CA ASP A 52 3.84 -50.65 0.11
C ASP A 52 5.07 -51.35 0.72
N PRO A 53 4.88 -52.52 1.37
CA PRO A 53 5.98 -53.28 1.99
C PRO A 53 6.95 -53.88 0.96
N THR A 54 6.50 -54.07 -0.29
CA THR A 54 7.27 -54.72 -1.37
C THR A 54 7.94 -53.74 -2.33
N GLY A 55 7.61 -52.44 -2.24
CA GLY A 55 8.16 -51.39 -3.09
C GLY A 55 7.57 -51.39 -4.50
N ALA A 56 6.32 -51.81 -4.65
CA ALA A 56 5.58 -51.85 -5.92
C ALA A 56 5.35 -50.44 -6.52
N GLY A 57 5.43 -49.38 -5.72
CA GLY A 57 5.23 -48.01 -6.18
C GLY A 57 3.77 -47.66 -6.47
N THR A 58 2.84 -48.37 -5.83
CA THR A 58 1.39 -48.17 -5.95
C THR A 58 1.04 -46.73 -5.62
N LEU A 59 0.38 -46.03 -6.55
CA LEU A 59 -0.06 -44.63 -6.42
C LEU A 59 1.04 -43.75 -5.80
N ASN A 60 2.12 -43.51 -6.56
CA ASN A 60 3.27 -42.72 -6.10
C ASN A 60 2.87 -41.34 -5.53
N ALA A 61 3.66 -40.85 -4.57
CA ALA A 61 3.48 -39.54 -3.96
C ALA A 61 3.32 -38.42 -5.01
N ASN A 62 2.58 -37.36 -4.68
CA ASN A 62 2.11 -36.28 -5.58
C ASN A 62 1.08 -36.69 -6.65
N THR A 63 0.99 -37.97 -7.04
CA THR A 63 -0.02 -38.43 -8.01
C THR A 63 -1.46 -38.16 -7.55
N PRO A 64 -1.82 -38.37 -6.27
CA PRO A 64 -3.18 -38.06 -5.79
C PRO A 64 -3.54 -36.57 -5.90
N TRP A 65 -2.56 -35.67 -5.74
CA TRP A 65 -2.79 -34.22 -5.79
C TRP A 65 -3.26 -33.76 -7.18
N TYR A 66 -2.82 -34.46 -8.24
CA TYR A 66 -3.32 -34.22 -9.60
C TYR A 66 -4.85 -34.37 -9.69
N TYR A 67 -5.43 -35.29 -8.91
CA TYR A 67 -6.86 -35.55 -8.84
C TYR A 67 -7.57 -34.78 -7.72
N GLY A 68 -6.89 -33.83 -7.07
CA GLY A 68 -7.43 -33.06 -5.95
C GLY A 68 -7.55 -33.84 -4.63
N LEU A 69 -6.91 -35.00 -4.52
CA LEU A 69 -6.92 -35.82 -3.31
C LEU A 69 -5.72 -35.45 -2.41
N ALA A 70 -5.97 -35.32 -1.09
CA ALA A 70 -4.91 -34.98 -0.14
C ALA A 70 -4.08 -36.22 0.25
N ASP A 71 -2.80 -36.20 -0.09
CA ASP A 71 -1.80 -37.24 0.28
C ASP A 71 -0.90 -36.70 1.39
N ILE A 72 -0.62 -37.52 2.42
CA ILE A 72 0.37 -37.17 3.46
C ILE A 72 1.81 -37.34 2.98
N ARG A 73 2.02 -38.04 1.86
CA ARG A 73 3.32 -38.20 1.23
C ARG A 73 3.57 -37.05 0.26
N GLY A 74 4.83 -36.85 -0.08
CA GLY A 74 5.23 -35.88 -1.09
C GLY A 74 6.58 -36.21 -1.70
N TYR A 75 6.78 -35.81 -2.95
CA TYR A 75 8.09 -35.73 -3.61
C TYR A 75 8.42 -34.26 -3.87
N ASP A 76 9.20 -33.67 -2.96
CA ASP A 76 9.62 -32.28 -3.00
C ASP A 76 11.04 -32.19 -2.44
N SER A 77 11.93 -31.42 -3.08
CA SER A 77 13.31 -31.24 -2.65
C SER A 77 13.46 -30.41 -1.36
N ILE A 78 12.37 -29.82 -0.86
CA ILE A 78 12.37 -29.03 0.38
C ILE A 78 11.16 -29.45 1.25
N ILE A 79 11.39 -30.38 2.18
CA ILE A 79 10.38 -30.80 3.16
C ILE A 79 10.73 -30.21 4.54
N PRO A 80 9.76 -29.63 5.28
CA PRO A 80 10.02 -29.14 6.64
C PRO A 80 10.60 -30.24 7.54
N LYS A 81 11.72 -29.94 8.21
CA LYS A 81 12.41 -30.88 9.11
C LYS A 81 11.48 -31.53 10.13
N GLN A 82 10.63 -30.74 10.79
CA GLN A 82 9.67 -31.22 11.77
C GLN A 82 8.69 -32.26 11.20
N TYR A 83 8.33 -32.14 9.91
CA TYR A 83 7.42 -33.10 9.27
C TYR A 83 8.16 -34.40 8.97
N THR A 84 9.41 -34.30 8.51
CA THR A 84 10.26 -35.49 8.32
C THR A 84 10.54 -36.22 9.64
N GLU A 85 10.74 -35.50 10.75
CA GLU A 85 10.92 -36.07 12.09
C GLU A 85 9.63 -36.70 12.60
N PHE A 86 8.47 -36.07 12.37
CA PHE A 86 7.15 -36.64 12.70
C PHE A 86 6.88 -37.94 11.92
N MET A 87 7.14 -37.95 10.61
CA MET A 87 7.01 -39.16 9.79
C MET A 87 8.03 -40.23 10.20
N ALA A 88 9.24 -39.85 10.61
CA ALA A 88 10.25 -40.77 11.14
C ALA A 88 9.84 -41.43 12.46
N ALA A 89 9.02 -40.75 13.27
CA ALA A 89 8.43 -41.32 14.49
C ALA A 89 7.32 -42.35 14.20
N ILE A 90 6.69 -42.30 13.02
CA ILE A 90 5.80 -43.35 12.53
C ILE A 90 6.63 -44.52 11.98
N GLU A 91 7.57 -44.22 11.08
CA GLU A 91 8.44 -45.21 10.43
C GLU A 91 9.71 -44.55 9.90
N SER A 92 10.86 -45.22 10.01
CA SER A 92 12.14 -44.70 9.54
C SER A 92 12.12 -44.38 8.04
N GLN A 93 12.42 -43.13 7.69
CA GLN A 93 12.39 -42.63 6.32
C GLN A 93 13.70 -42.99 5.58
N ASN A 94 13.72 -44.15 4.91
CA ASN A 94 14.88 -44.75 4.25
C ASN A 94 14.89 -44.58 2.72
N GLY A 95 13.88 -43.91 2.16
CA GLY A 95 13.80 -43.59 0.73
C GLY A 95 14.78 -42.49 0.28
N LEU A 96 14.34 -41.62 -0.63
CA LEU A 96 15.14 -40.46 -1.04
C LEU A 96 15.16 -39.42 0.09
N GLN A 97 16.18 -39.51 0.94
CA GLN A 97 16.39 -38.61 2.07
C GLN A 97 16.27 -37.15 1.62
N PHE A 98 15.47 -36.36 2.34
CA PHE A 98 15.13 -34.95 2.08
C PHE A 98 14.25 -34.64 0.85
N ASN A 99 14.04 -35.60 -0.05
CA ASN A 99 13.29 -35.38 -1.29
C ASN A 99 11.93 -36.09 -1.32
N ARG A 100 11.69 -37.04 -0.41
CA ARG A 100 10.48 -37.88 -0.42
C ARG A 100 10.05 -38.26 0.98
N ILE A 101 8.76 -38.11 1.28
CA ILE A 101 8.09 -38.88 2.34
C ILE A 101 7.68 -40.23 1.74
N GLN A 102 8.17 -41.31 2.34
CA GLN A 102 8.00 -42.66 1.81
C GLN A 102 6.60 -43.22 2.11
N PRO A 103 6.13 -44.24 1.36
CA PRO A 103 4.92 -44.98 1.72
C PRO A 103 5.10 -45.77 3.02
N ILE A 104 3.99 -46.15 3.67
CA ILE A 104 4.04 -46.97 4.88
C ILE A 104 4.45 -48.40 4.50
N GLY A 105 5.50 -48.93 5.11
CA GLY A 105 6.05 -50.27 4.81
C GLY A 105 5.72 -51.33 5.85
N SER A 106 5.41 -50.95 7.09
CA SER A 106 5.18 -51.90 8.19
C SER A 106 3.78 -51.80 8.80
N VAL A 107 3.28 -52.94 9.30
CA VAL A 107 2.00 -53.00 10.02
C VAL A 107 2.05 -52.19 11.33
N ALA A 108 3.21 -52.15 12.00
CA ALA A 108 3.42 -51.33 13.20
C ALA A 108 3.20 -49.84 12.91
N ALA A 109 3.66 -49.35 11.76
CA ALA A 109 3.44 -47.99 11.33
C ALA A 109 1.96 -47.70 10.98
N LEU A 110 1.25 -48.68 10.39
CA LEU A 110 -0.20 -48.59 10.16
C LEU A 110 -0.99 -48.48 11.47
N ASP A 111 -0.58 -49.19 12.51
CA ASP A 111 -1.26 -49.17 13.81
C ASP A 111 -0.86 -47.97 14.69
N SER A 112 0.08 -47.13 14.24
CA SER A 112 0.53 -45.94 14.98
C SER A 112 -0.59 -44.89 15.16
N PRO A 113 -0.84 -44.38 16.39
CA PRO A 113 -1.73 -43.24 16.63
C PRO A 113 -1.30 -41.96 15.92
N LEU A 114 0.00 -41.83 15.59
CA LEU A 114 0.52 -40.68 14.86
C LEU A 114 0.03 -40.63 13.41
N LEU A 115 -0.24 -41.80 12.81
CA LEU A 115 -0.84 -41.88 11.48
C LEU A 115 -2.33 -41.46 11.53
N ASP A 116 -3.02 -41.77 12.63
CA ASP A 116 -4.44 -41.43 12.82
C ASP A 116 -4.68 -39.92 12.88
N VAL A 117 -3.80 -39.18 13.57
CA VAL A 117 -3.87 -37.71 13.65
C VAL A 117 -3.39 -36.99 12.40
N LEU A 118 -2.88 -37.70 11.39
CA LEU A 118 -2.66 -37.10 10.07
C LEU A 118 -3.95 -37.01 9.23
N ALA A 119 -5.10 -37.42 9.79
CA ALA A 119 -6.39 -37.55 9.13
C ALA A 119 -6.38 -38.53 7.95
N VAL A 120 -5.54 -39.58 8.04
CA VAL A 120 -5.47 -40.65 7.04
C VAL A 120 -6.67 -41.56 7.19
N LYS A 121 -7.69 -41.35 6.37
CA LYS A 121 -8.91 -42.17 6.35
C LYS A 121 -8.78 -43.34 5.38
N TYR A 122 -8.07 -43.18 4.27
CA TYR A 122 -7.93 -44.23 3.25
C TYR A 122 -6.48 -44.63 3.03
N VAL A 123 -6.24 -45.94 2.94
CA VAL A 123 -4.93 -46.53 2.62
C VAL A 123 -5.08 -47.37 1.37
N VAL A 124 -4.29 -47.06 0.34
CA VAL A 124 -4.29 -47.82 -0.92
C VAL A 124 -3.15 -48.82 -0.91
N SER A 125 -3.42 -50.08 -1.27
CA SER A 125 -2.44 -51.16 -1.22
C SER A 125 -2.65 -52.17 -2.34
N THR A 126 -1.56 -52.74 -2.86
CA THR A 126 -1.59 -53.98 -3.67
C THR A 126 -1.52 -55.23 -2.80
N GLU A 127 -1.13 -55.08 -1.54
CA GLU A 127 -0.97 -56.15 -0.55
C GLU A 127 -2.14 -56.16 0.45
N GLN A 128 -2.38 -57.32 1.05
CA GLN A 128 -3.41 -57.48 2.09
C GLN A 128 -2.97 -56.89 3.43
N ILE A 129 -3.80 -56.03 4.04
CA ILE A 129 -3.53 -55.46 5.36
C ILE A 129 -4.18 -56.33 6.44
N GLN A 130 -3.38 -56.98 7.27
CA GLN A 130 -3.85 -57.82 8.38
C GLN A 130 -3.92 -57.04 9.70
N SER A 131 -4.88 -56.12 9.81
CA SER A 131 -5.14 -55.39 11.07
C SER A 131 -6.64 -55.12 11.24
N PRO A 132 -7.21 -55.30 12.45
CA PRO A 132 -8.63 -55.03 12.71
C PRO A 132 -9.00 -53.54 12.61
N LYS A 133 -7.99 -52.65 12.58
CA LYS A 133 -8.15 -51.20 12.40
C LYS A 133 -8.55 -50.81 10.97
N TYR A 134 -8.24 -51.67 10.00
CA TYR A 134 -8.39 -51.38 8.57
C TYR A 134 -9.47 -52.26 7.93
N ARG A 135 -10.51 -51.63 7.38
CA ARG A 135 -11.61 -52.32 6.71
C ARG A 135 -11.50 -52.14 5.19
N PRO A 136 -11.48 -53.21 4.38
CA PRO A 136 -11.54 -53.04 2.92
C PRO A 136 -12.88 -52.42 2.52
N VAL A 137 -12.83 -51.36 1.71
CA VAL A 137 -14.00 -50.57 1.28
C VAL A 137 -14.14 -50.49 -0.24
N TRP A 138 -13.06 -50.80 -0.97
CA TRP A 138 -13.07 -50.91 -2.42
C TRP A 138 -11.99 -51.88 -2.89
N GLU A 139 -12.27 -52.63 -3.94
CA GLU A 139 -11.33 -53.58 -4.56
C GLU A 139 -11.55 -53.58 -6.08
N GLY A 140 -10.45 -53.51 -6.84
CA GLY A 140 -10.47 -53.46 -8.31
C GLY A 140 -9.09 -53.17 -8.87
N ASP A 141 -8.87 -53.45 -10.16
CA ASP A 141 -7.62 -53.11 -10.87
C ASP A 141 -6.32 -53.59 -10.18
N GLY A 142 -6.39 -54.68 -9.40
CA GLY A 142 -5.24 -55.23 -8.66
C GLY A 142 -4.84 -54.44 -7.40
N ILE A 143 -5.69 -53.51 -6.93
CA ILE A 143 -5.50 -52.77 -5.68
C ILE A 143 -6.72 -52.86 -4.77
N THR A 144 -6.49 -52.66 -3.47
CA THR A 144 -7.52 -52.59 -2.43
C THR A 144 -7.38 -51.26 -1.69
N ILE A 145 -8.50 -50.60 -1.43
CA ILE A 145 -8.58 -49.42 -0.57
C ILE A 145 -9.16 -49.83 0.77
N TYR A 146 -8.45 -49.49 1.84
CA TYR A 146 -8.85 -49.73 3.22
C TYR A 146 -9.25 -48.43 3.90
N GLU A 147 -10.34 -48.46 4.67
CA GLU A 147 -10.72 -47.39 5.58
C GLU A 147 -10.08 -47.61 6.95
N ASN A 148 -9.37 -46.60 7.44
CA ASN A 148 -8.84 -46.52 8.80
C ASN A 148 -9.95 -46.12 9.77
N LEU A 149 -10.39 -47.08 10.59
CA LEU A 149 -11.49 -46.87 11.54
C LEU A 149 -11.12 -45.97 12.73
N ALA A 150 -9.82 -45.69 12.94
CA ALA A 150 -9.34 -44.86 14.03
C ALA A 150 -8.85 -43.47 13.59
N ALA A 151 -9.08 -43.09 12.32
CA ALA A 151 -8.67 -41.82 11.75
C ALA A 151 -9.28 -40.64 12.52
N ALA A 152 -8.43 -39.69 12.95
CA ALA A 152 -8.91 -38.46 13.56
C ALA A 152 -9.39 -37.47 12.47
N PRO A 153 -10.33 -36.57 12.79
CA PRO A 153 -10.67 -35.45 11.92
C PRO A 153 -9.44 -34.57 11.62
N ARG A 154 -9.41 -33.92 10.45
CA ARG A 154 -8.33 -32.98 10.09
C ARG A 154 -8.27 -31.75 11.02
N ALA A 155 -9.41 -31.32 11.56
CA ALA A 155 -9.51 -30.29 12.57
C ALA A 155 -10.35 -30.77 13.75
N TYR A 156 -9.90 -30.52 14.97
CA TYR A 156 -10.60 -30.95 16.18
C TYR A 156 -10.22 -30.10 17.39
N THR A 157 -11.00 -30.20 18.46
CA THR A 157 -10.72 -29.53 19.73
C THR A 157 -10.42 -30.52 20.85
N LEU A 158 -9.56 -30.08 21.77
CA LEU A 158 -9.26 -30.76 23.04
C LEU A 158 -9.20 -29.72 24.17
N PRO A 159 -9.69 -30.03 25.38
CA PRO A 159 -9.66 -29.08 26.48
C PRO A 159 -8.23 -28.76 26.91
N VAL A 160 -8.00 -27.54 27.43
CA VAL A 160 -6.68 -27.13 27.94
C VAL A 160 -6.21 -28.03 29.09
N SER A 161 -7.11 -28.74 29.77
CA SER A 161 -6.75 -29.74 30.78
C SER A 161 -6.00 -30.98 30.24
N ALA A 162 -5.98 -31.15 28.91
CA ALA A 162 -5.26 -32.21 28.21
C ALA A 162 -3.88 -31.77 27.68
N GLU A 163 -3.45 -30.55 28.02
CA GLU A 163 -2.19 -29.97 27.60
C GLU A 163 -0.98 -30.53 28.36
N VAL A 164 -0.03 -31.11 27.64
CA VAL A 164 1.22 -31.60 28.25
C VAL A 164 2.39 -30.78 27.72
N ASN A 165 3.04 -30.05 28.61
CA ASN A 165 4.25 -29.28 28.31
C ASN A 165 5.49 -30.12 28.57
N MET A 166 6.26 -30.41 27.52
CA MET A 166 7.46 -31.23 27.56
C MET A 166 8.63 -30.55 26.83
N PRO A 167 9.89 -30.74 27.26
CA PRO A 167 11.05 -30.19 26.55
C PRO A 167 11.23 -30.73 25.12
N ASP A 168 10.82 -31.97 24.89
CA ASP A 168 10.82 -32.62 23.57
C ASP A 168 9.40 -33.12 23.28
N ALA A 169 8.67 -32.35 22.46
CA ALA A 169 7.31 -32.68 22.11
C ALA A 169 7.21 -33.97 21.27
N LEU A 170 8.20 -34.28 20.44
CA LEU A 170 8.16 -35.47 19.59
C LEU A 170 8.38 -36.75 20.41
N ALA A 171 9.36 -36.73 21.32
CA ALA A 171 9.60 -37.85 22.23
C ALA A 171 8.40 -38.12 23.16
N ALA A 172 7.71 -37.06 23.59
CA ALA A 172 6.53 -37.16 24.45
C ALA A 172 5.34 -37.87 23.76
N LEU A 173 5.25 -37.82 22.43
CA LEU A 173 4.19 -38.51 21.68
C LEU A 173 4.25 -40.04 21.77
N ALA A 174 5.37 -40.62 22.23
CA ALA A 174 5.45 -42.04 22.56
C ALA A 174 4.67 -42.41 23.83
N GLN A 175 4.40 -41.43 24.71
CA GLN A 175 3.71 -41.62 25.99
C GLN A 175 2.29 -41.01 25.99
N PHE A 176 2.08 -39.94 25.23
CA PHE A 176 0.83 -39.20 25.19
C PHE A 176 0.20 -39.30 23.79
N ASP A 177 -0.93 -40.00 23.69
CA ASP A 177 -1.67 -40.14 22.43
C ASP A 177 -2.23 -38.76 22.00
N PRO A 178 -1.86 -38.23 20.81
CA PRO A 178 -2.28 -36.90 20.35
C PRO A 178 -3.79 -36.79 20.06
N ARG A 179 -4.54 -37.90 20.10
CA ARG A 179 -6.01 -37.90 20.05
C ARG A 179 -6.65 -37.58 21.40
N SER A 180 -5.90 -37.69 22.49
CA SER A 180 -6.38 -37.42 23.85
C SER A 180 -5.57 -36.37 24.58
N TYR A 181 -4.39 -36.00 24.08
CA TYR A 181 -3.50 -35.01 24.68
C TYR A 181 -3.02 -33.98 23.64
N VAL A 182 -2.74 -32.77 24.11
CA VAL A 182 -2.11 -31.71 23.31
C VAL A 182 -0.70 -31.50 23.82
N VAL A 183 0.29 -32.00 23.09
CA VAL A 183 1.69 -31.86 23.49
C VAL A 183 2.26 -30.55 22.98
N ILE A 184 2.75 -29.70 23.88
CA ILE A 184 3.45 -28.46 23.56
C ILE A 184 4.90 -28.53 24.02
N GLU A 185 5.78 -27.86 23.28
CA GLU A 185 7.20 -27.79 23.61
C GLU A 185 7.49 -26.61 24.54
N GLY A 186 8.11 -26.84 25.69
CA GLY A 186 8.34 -25.80 26.70
C GLY A 186 9.24 -26.20 27.87
N ASP A 187 9.14 -25.49 29.00
CA ASP A 187 10.02 -25.64 30.18
C ASP A 187 9.76 -26.91 31.02
N GLY A 188 8.83 -27.77 30.58
CA GLY A 188 8.52 -29.04 31.25
C GLY A 188 7.66 -28.90 32.51
N LYS A 189 7.18 -27.69 32.83
CA LYS A 189 6.16 -27.50 33.87
C LYS A 189 4.82 -27.94 33.31
N THR A 190 4.39 -29.15 33.67
CA THR A 190 3.14 -29.74 33.20
C THR A 190 1.92 -28.98 33.73
N THR A 191 1.08 -28.51 32.80
CA THR A 191 -0.18 -27.82 33.09
C THR A 191 -1.35 -28.60 32.47
N GLY A 192 -1.98 -29.48 33.24
CA GLY A 192 -3.14 -30.27 32.77
C GLY A 192 -2.78 -31.64 32.22
N SER A 193 -2.78 -32.68 33.05
CA SER A 193 -2.37 -34.04 32.63
C SER A 193 -3.55 -35.01 32.52
N ARG A 194 -4.75 -34.53 32.15
CA ARG A 194 -5.95 -35.37 32.04
C ARG A 194 -6.30 -35.62 30.57
N PRO A 195 -6.54 -36.87 30.15
CA PRO A 195 -6.92 -37.14 28.78
C PRO A 195 -8.23 -36.42 28.46
N GLY A 196 -8.26 -35.71 27.34
CA GLY A 196 -9.43 -35.04 26.79
C GLY A 196 -10.19 -35.93 25.81
N GLN A 197 -11.48 -35.65 25.65
CA GLN A 197 -12.27 -36.23 24.57
C GLN A 197 -12.16 -35.33 23.32
N LEU A 198 -11.73 -35.92 22.21
CA LEU A 198 -11.64 -35.23 20.92
C LEU A 198 -13.04 -34.88 20.41
N VAL A 199 -13.24 -33.62 20.04
CA VAL A 199 -14.47 -33.14 19.37
C VAL A 199 -14.10 -32.62 17.98
N ALA A 200 -14.77 -33.11 16.94
CA ALA A 200 -14.49 -32.70 15.56
C ALA A 200 -14.85 -31.22 15.33
N ALA A 201 -13.99 -30.50 14.62
CA ALA A 201 -14.24 -29.14 14.14
C ALA A 201 -14.51 -29.16 12.64
N THR A 202 -15.32 -28.22 12.14
CA THR A 202 -15.69 -28.16 10.71
C THR A 202 -14.71 -27.30 9.95
N ILE A 203 -14.26 -27.76 8.77
CA ILE A 203 -13.47 -26.93 7.85
C ILE A 203 -14.44 -26.34 6.83
N ASP A 204 -14.69 -25.03 6.93
CA ASP A 204 -15.65 -24.34 6.07
C ASP A 204 -15.02 -23.93 4.73
N GLU A 205 -13.71 -23.68 4.73
CA GLU A 205 -12.94 -23.33 3.54
C GLU A 205 -11.52 -23.90 3.66
N ALA A 206 -11.03 -24.55 2.59
CA ALA A 206 -9.65 -24.99 2.48
C ALA A 206 -9.06 -24.59 1.12
N THR A 207 -8.16 -23.62 1.14
CA THR A 207 -7.36 -23.18 -0.02
C THR A 207 -5.87 -23.24 0.33
N ASN A 208 -5.00 -23.07 -0.68
CA ASN A 208 -3.56 -23.17 -0.48
C ASN A 208 -2.99 -22.14 0.52
N ASN A 209 -3.65 -20.99 0.69
CA ASN A 209 -3.20 -19.90 1.54
C ASN A 209 -4.19 -19.55 2.66
N GLN A 210 -5.31 -20.26 2.78
CA GLN A 210 -6.31 -20.00 3.81
C GLN A 210 -7.04 -21.27 4.21
N VAL A 211 -7.25 -21.46 5.51
CA VAL A 211 -8.13 -22.49 6.06
C VAL A 211 -9.05 -21.82 7.07
N VAL A 212 -10.36 -21.98 6.92
CA VAL A 212 -11.37 -21.47 7.85
C VAL A 212 -11.98 -22.65 8.59
N VAL A 213 -11.98 -22.58 9.92
CA VAL A 213 -12.42 -23.67 10.79
C VAL A 213 -13.50 -23.15 11.74
N GLY A 214 -14.66 -23.79 11.74
CA GLY A 214 -15.71 -23.62 12.74
C GLY A 214 -15.50 -24.55 13.93
N ALA A 215 -15.52 -23.99 15.15
CA ALA A 215 -15.31 -24.74 16.38
C ALA A 215 -16.28 -24.28 17.48
N SER A 216 -16.94 -25.25 18.12
CA SER A 216 -17.77 -25.05 19.31
C SER A 216 -17.03 -25.64 20.52
N VAL A 217 -16.82 -24.85 21.57
CA VAL A 217 -16.10 -25.27 22.77
C VAL A 217 -16.85 -24.84 24.02
N THR A 218 -17.10 -25.77 24.95
CA THR A 218 -17.83 -25.49 26.20
C THR A 218 -16.92 -25.03 27.33
N GLU A 219 -15.62 -25.28 27.21
CA GLU A 219 -14.57 -24.89 28.15
C GLU A 219 -13.32 -24.43 27.37
N PRO A 220 -12.38 -23.70 27.99
CA PRO A 220 -11.14 -23.30 27.33
C PRO A 220 -10.43 -24.50 26.71
N SER A 221 -10.23 -24.43 25.40
CA SER A 221 -9.81 -25.57 24.58
C SER A 221 -8.79 -25.16 23.53
N TRP A 222 -7.96 -26.10 23.12
CA TRP A 222 -7.16 -26.02 21.91
C TRP A 222 -8.01 -26.38 20.71
N LEU A 223 -7.97 -25.55 19.67
CA LEU A 223 -8.29 -25.96 18.30
C LEU A 223 -7.00 -26.44 17.63
N ILE A 224 -6.98 -27.69 17.20
CA ILE A 224 -5.87 -28.31 16.48
C ILE A 224 -6.28 -28.48 15.02
N LEU A 225 -5.49 -27.90 14.12
CA LEU A 225 -5.54 -28.17 12.69
C LEU A 225 -4.33 -29.03 12.33
N ASN A 226 -4.56 -30.26 11.87
CA ASN A 226 -3.54 -31.25 11.52
C ASN A 226 -2.78 -30.93 10.22
N ASP A 227 -2.62 -29.65 9.90
CA ASP A 227 -1.73 -29.12 8.88
C ASP A 227 -0.40 -28.74 9.53
N SER A 228 0.72 -28.97 8.85
CA SER A 228 2.03 -28.62 9.38
C SER A 228 2.15 -27.13 9.73
N TYR A 229 2.65 -26.87 10.93
CA TYR A 229 3.01 -25.55 11.42
C TYR A 229 4.14 -24.96 10.59
N PHE A 230 4.02 -23.67 10.26
CA PHE A 230 5.08 -22.89 9.65
C PHE A 230 4.91 -21.43 10.05
N SER A 231 6.00 -20.71 10.30
CA SER A 231 5.98 -19.33 10.81
C SER A 231 5.35 -18.30 9.88
N GLY A 232 5.04 -18.67 8.64
CA GLY A 232 4.32 -17.85 7.68
C GLY A 232 2.80 -17.83 7.84
N TRP A 233 2.24 -18.69 8.69
CA TRP A 233 0.80 -18.72 9.01
C TRP A 233 0.46 -17.74 10.13
N ARG A 234 -0.71 -17.13 10.03
CA ARG A 234 -1.35 -16.31 11.08
C ARG A 234 -2.76 -16.83 11.33
N ALA A 235 -3.26 -16.71 12.54
CA ALA A 235 -4.62 -17.11 12.90
C ALA A 235 -5.42 -15.90 13.38
N TYR A 236 -6.68 -15.86 12.99
CA TYR A 236 -7.63 -14.83 13.39
C TYR A 236 -8.88 -15.51 13.93
N VAL A 237 -9.37 -15.08 15.08
CA VAL A 237 -10.59 -15.61 15.71
C VAL A 237 -11.70 -14.58 15.69
N ARG A 238 -12.92 -15.04 15.49
CA ARG A 238 -14.14 -14.25 15.63
C ARG A 238 -15.28 -15.12 16.15
N PRO A 239 -16.28 -14.54 16.84
CA PRO A 239 -17.51 -15.26 17.18
C PRO A 239 -18.18 -15.84 15.92
N ALA A 240 -18.80 -17.02 16.04
CA ALA A 240 -19.49 -17.62 14.91
C ALA A 240 -20.63 -16.70 14.39
N GLY A 241 -20.67 -16.51 13.07
CA GLY A 241 -21.69 -15.69 12.40
C GLY A 241 -21.48 -14.17 12.47
N SER A 242 -20.38 -13.69 13.04
CA SER A 242 -20.02 -12.26 13.01
C SER A 242 -19.25 -11.87 11.74
N ASP A 243 -19.31 -10.59 11.38
CA ASP A 243 -18.59 -10.06 10.22
C ASP A 243 -17.06 -10.17 10.37
N ASP A 244 -16.34 -10.24 9.24
CA ASP A 244 -14.87 -10.31 9.17
C ASP A 244 -14.19 -9.15 9.93
N GLU A 245 -14.89 -8.03 10.13
CA GLU A 245 -14.39 -6.85 10.85
C GLU A 245 -14.17 -7.08 12.36
N THR A 246 -14.72 -8.16 12.93
CA THR A 246 -14.59 -8.51 14.36
C THR A 246 -13.39 -9.42 14.65
N GLU A 247 -12.60 -9.76 13.65
CA GLU A 247 -11.46 -10.66 13.77
C GLU A 247 -10.35 -10.10 14.67
N GLN A 248 -9.84 -10.94 15.56
CA GLN A 248 -8.68 -10.66 16.39
C GLN A 248 -7.56 -11.64 16.06
N GLU A 249 -6.34 -11.13 15.83
CA GLU A 249 -5.17 -11.99 15.60
C GLU A 249 -4.81 -12.73 16.89
N VAL A 250 -4.60 -14.04 16.77
CA VAL A 250 -4.18 -14.92 17.86
C VAL A 250 -2.92 -15.68 17.47
N GLU A 251 -2.14 -16.04 18.48
CA GLU A 251 -0.91 -16.80 18.29
C GLU A 251 -1.20 -18.23 17.85
N ILE A 252 -0.45 -18.70 16.84
CA ILE A 252 -0.42 -20.11 16.47
C ILE A 252 0.73 -20.77 17.23
N THR A 253 0.39 -21.73 18.09
CA THR A 253 1.38 -22.57 18.77
C THR A 253 1.63 -23.84 17.96
N ARG A 254 2.87 -24.29 17.91
CA ARG A 254 3.19 -25.62 17.36
C ARG A 254 2.79 -26.68 18.40
N VAL A 255 1.82 -27.51 18.05
CA VAL A 255 1.30 -28.59 18.90
C VAL A 255 1.62 -29.95 18.30
N ASN A 256 1.76 -30.97 19.14
CA ASN A 256 2.05 -32.36 18.73
C ASN A 256 3.24 -32.44 17.77
N ALA A 257 4.31 -31.69 18.09
CA ALA A 257 5.56 -31.53 17.33
C ALA A 257 5.46 -30.96 15.90
N ASN A 258 4.30 -30.98 15.26
CA ASN A 258 4.15 -30.61 13.85
C ASN A 258 2.94 -29.74 13.52
N PHE A 259 1.84 -29.78 14.27
CA PHE A 259 0.56 -29.18 13.87
C PHE A 259 0.33 -27.76 14.39
N ARG A 260 -0.69 -27.10 13.87
CA ARG A 260 -1.10 -25.75 14.29
C ARG A 260 -2.14 -25.84 15.39
N GLY A 261 -1.87 -25.20 16.52
CA GLY A 261 -2.80 -25.07 17.64
C GLY A 261 -3.14 -23.60 17.90
N VAL A 262 -4.41 -23.33 18.22
CA VAL A 262 -4.90 -22.03 18.67
C VAL A 262 -5.72 -22.25 19.94
N ARG A 263 -5.54 -21.39 20.95
CA ARG A 263 -6.37 -21.42 22.16
C ARG A 263 -7.66 -20.67 21.94
N LEU A 264 -8.77 -21.29 22.33
CA LEU A 264 -10.11 -20.73 22.29
C LEU A 264 -10.71 -20.69 23.69
N GLU A 265 -11.34 -19.57 24.03
CA GLU A 265 -12.21 -19.48 25.21
C GLU A 265 -13.54 -20.19 24.95
N SER A 266 -14.31 -20.48 26.00
CA SER A 266 -15.64 -21.09 25.88
C SER A 266 -16.55 -20.25 24.95
N GLY A 267 -17.12 -20.87 23.93
CA GLY A 267 -17.96 -20.21 22.92
C GLY A 267 -17.98 -20.90 21.56
N GLU A 268 -18.69 -20.27 20.63
CA GLU A 268 -18.77 -20.64 19.21
C GLU A 268 -17.84 -19.71 18.41
N TRP A 269 -16.87 -20.29 17.72
CA TRP A 269 -15.80 -19.54 17.06
C TRP A 269 -15.63 -19.94 15.60
N THR A 270 -15.29 -18.95 14.79
CA THR A 270 -14.70 -19.15 13.46
C THR A 270 -13.23 -18.74 13.52
N VAL A 271 -12.34 -19.65 13.16
CA VAL A 271 -10.89 -19.45 13.18
C VAL A 271 -10.35 -19.48 11.75
N ARG A 272 -9.79 -18.37 11.31
CA ARG A 272 -9.21 -18.22 9.97
C ARG A 272 -7.69 -18.29 10.05
N PHE A 273 -7.12 -19.38 9.56
CA PHE A 273 -5.68 -19.51 9.31
C PHE A 273 -5.34 -18.93 7.94
N ARG A 274 -4.39 -18.00 7.86
CA ARG A 274 -3.95 -17.39 6.59
C ARG A 274 -2.44 -17.45 6.43
N TYR A 275 -1.99 -17.94 5.29
CA TYR A 275 -0.58 -17.93 4.91
C TYR A 275 -0.21 -16.58 4.31
N SER A 276 0.63 -15.83 5.02
CA SER A 276 1.15 -14.54 4.59
C SER A 276 2.60 -14.36 5.06
N PRO A 277 3.54 -15.13 4.47
CA PRO A 277 4.92 -15.14 4.92
C PRO A 277 5.62 -13.81 4.64
N ARG A 278 6.39 -13.33 5.63
CA ARG A 278 7.20 -12.11 5.49
C ARG A 278 8.18 -12.21 4.31
N SER A 279 8.75 -13.39 4.06
CA SER A 279 9.69 -13.62 2.95
C SER A 279 9.09 -13.30 1.58
N PHE A 280 7.83 -13.65 1.33
CA PHE A 280 7.17 -13.35 0.06
C PHE A 280 6.93 -11.85 -0.13
N GLN A 281 6.44 -11.17 0.92
CA GLN A 281 6.25 -9.72 0.91
C GLN A 281 7.57 -8.98 0.65
N LEU A 282 8.66 -9.49 1.23
CA LEU A 282 10.01 -8.98 1.02
C LEU A 282 10.57 -9.24 -0.36
N GLY A 283 10.43 -10.46 -0.86
CA GLY A 283 10.86 -10.80 -2.22
C GLY A 283 10.16 -9.92 -3.25
N GLY A 284 8.85 -9.71 -3.12
CA GLY A 284 8.07 -8.83 -3.99
C GLY A 284 8.56 -7.38 -3.94
N LEU A 285 8.79 -6.84 -2.74
CA LEU A 285 9.27 -5.48 -2.56
C LEU A 285 10.72 -5.28 -3.01
N MET A 286 11.62 -6.21 -2.71
CA MET A 286 13.01 -6.19 -3.20
C MET A 286 13.07 -6.25 -4.71
N SER A 287 12.22 -7.08 -5.34
CA SER A 287 12.09 -7.15 -6.79
C SER A 287 11.61 -5.82 -7.36
N PHE A 288 10.59 -5.20 -6.75
CA PHE A 288 10.13 -3.87 -7.14
C PHE A 288 11.22 -2.80 -7.01
N MET A 289 11.96 -2.78 -5.89
CA MET A 289 13.07 -1.85 -5.68
C MET A 289 14.21 -2.07 -6.68
N GLY A 290 14.53 -3.33 -7.00
CA GLY A 290 15.49 -3.67 -8.05
C GLY A 290 15.06 -3.13 -9.41
N VAL A 291 13.79 -3.32 -9.78
CA VAL A 291 13.21 -2.76 -11.00
C VAL A 291 13.25 -1.22 -10.99
N ALA A 292 12.93 -0.58 -9.85
CA ALA A 292 12.98 0.87 -9.73
C ALA A 292 14.41 1.42 -9.89
N VAL A 293 15.41 0.80 -9.24
CA VAL A 293 16.81 1.19 -9.37
C VAL A 293 17.29 1.02 -10.82
N LEU A 294 16.94 -0.10 -11.48
CA LEU A 294 17.28 -0.33 -12.88
C LEU A 294 16.60 0.68 -13.80
N ALA A 295 15.32 0.99 -13.57
CA ALA A 295 14.57 1.99 -14.33
C ALA A 295 15.18 3.39 -14.17
N PHE A 296 15.55 3.77 -12.94
CA PHE A 296 16.25 5.04 -12.69
C PHE A 296 17.61 5.08 -13.40
N GLY A 297 18.39 3.99 -13.32
CA GLY A 297 19.65 3.86 -14.05
C GLY A 297 19.48 3.99 -15.56
N LEU A 298 18.42 3.38 -16.12
CA LEU A 298 18.04 3.53 -17.53
C LEU A 298 17.65 4.96 -17.89
N VAL A 299 16.90 5.66 -17.04
CA VAL A 299 16.54 7.08 -17.24
C VAL A 299 17.80 7.95 -17.24
N VAL A 300 18.72 7.74 -16.28
CA VAL A 300 19.99 8.46 -16.22
C VAL A 300 20.87 8.16 -17.43
N TRP A 301 20.98 6.89 -17.82
CA TRP A 301 21.73 6.47 -19.01
C TRP A 301 21.15 7.06 -20.29
N ALA A 302 19.83 6.98 -20.48
CA ALA A 302 19.14 7.51 -21.65
C ALA A 302 19.30 9.03 -21.71
N TRP A 303 19.18 9.71 -20.57
CA TRP A 303 19.47 11.13 -20.46
C TRP A 303 20.91 11.40 -20.92
N GLN A 304 21.93 10.78 -20.32
CA GLN A 304 23.33 10.99 -20.72
C GLN A 304 23.64 10.63 -22.19
N ARG A 305 22.97 9.60 -22.74
CA ARG A 305 23.24 9.08 -24.09
C ARG A 305 22.62 9.92 -25.19
N PHE A 306 21.37 10.36 -25.00
CA PHE A 306 20.59 11.08 -26.01
C PHE A 306 20.61 12.60 -25.80
N TYR A 307 20.95 13.06 -24.59
CA TYR A 307 21.14 14.48 -24.30
C TYR A 307 22.62 14.87 -24.45
N ARG A 308 22.95 15.63 -25.50
CA ARG A 308 24.28 16.22 -25.70
C ARG A 308 24.28 17.72 -25.35
N PRO A 309 25.17 18.19 -24.45
CA PRO A 309 25.23 19.59 -24.01
C PRO A 309 25.58 20.61 -25.11
N GLU A 310 26.20 20.19 -26.22
CA GLU A 310 26.99 21.09 -27.08
C GLU A 310 26.28 21.64 -28.33
N THR A 311 24.95 21.66 -28.40
CA THR A 311 24.25 22.24 -29.57
C THR A 311 23.11 23.18 -29.17
N SER A 312 23.44 24.48 -29.25
CA SER A 312 22.61 25.69 -29.38
C SER A 312 21.42 25.95 -28.44
N SER A 313 21.55 27.06 -27.71
CA SER A 313 20.56 27.95 -27.09
C SER A 313 19.18 28.07 -27.80
N SER A 314 18.24 27.17 -27.55
CA SER A 314 16.82 27.48 -27.75
C SER A 314 16.07 27.51 -26.42
N MET A 315 15.23 28.53 -26.25
CA MET A 315 14.37 28.74 -25.07
C MET A 315 13.54 27.49 -24.72
N THR A 316 13.13 26.72 -25.73
CA THR A 316 12.38 25.46 -25.60
C THR A 316 13.18 24.37 -24.87
N ARG A 317 14.52 24.32 -25.04
CA ARG A 317 15.39 23.30 -24.41
C ARG A 317 15.69 23.62 -22.94
N SER A 318 15.80 24.90 -22.58
CA SER A 318 15.93 25.33 -21.17
C SER A 318 14.67 24.98 -20.37
N VAL A 319 13.48 25.16 -20.96
CA VAL A 319 12.20 24.76 -20.34
C VAL A 319 12.12 23.23 -20.16
N ALA A 320 12.56 22.44 -21.15
CA ALA A 320 12.59 20.97 -21.02
C ALA A 320 13.56 20.50 -19.91
N LYS A 321 14.72 21.15 -19.77
CA LYS A 321 15.72 20.86 -18.73
C LYS A 321 15.23 21.26 -17.34
N ASN A 322 14.69 22.46 -17.20
CA ASN A 322 14.30 23.04 -15.91
C ASN A 322 12.89 22.66 -15.45
N SER A 323 12.09 21.99 -16.29
CA SER A 323 10.74 21.55 -15.93
C SER A 323 10.47 20.09 -16.27
N GLY A 324 10.89 19.59 -17.44
CA GLY A 324 10.58 18.24 -17.91
C GLY A 324 11.30 17.11 -17.18
N ALA A 325 12.61 17.23 -16.96
CA ALA A 325 13.38 16.23 -16.21
C ALA A 325 12.95 16.14 -14.73
N PRO A 326 12.85 17.25 -13.98
CA PRO A 326 12.31 17.22 -12.62
C PRO A 326 10.88 16.67 -12.55
N MET A 327 10.05 16.94 -13.55
CA MET A 327 8.70 16.42 -13.64
C MET A 327 8.66 14.89 -13.75
N LEU A 328 9.43 14.30 -14.67
CA LEU A 328 9.51 12.85 -14.83
C LEU A 328 10.04 12.16 -13.56
N LEU A 329 11.09 12.71 -12.95
CA LEU A 329 11.67 12.18 -11.73
C LEU A 329 10.71 12.30 -10.53
N ASN A 330 9.97 13.40 -10.40
CA ASN A 330 8.95 13.54 -9.36
C ASN A 330 7.79 12.55 -9.53
N LEU A 331 7.34 12.30 -10.77
CA LEU A 331 6.32 11.29 -11.04
C LEU A 331 6.84 9.88 -10.69
N PHE A 332 8.10 9.60 -11.03
CA PHE A 332 8.77 8.35 -10.65
C PHE A 332 8.85 8.18 -9.12
N ASN A 333 9.23 9.24 -8.39
CA ASN A 333 9.28 9.23 -6.92
C ASN A 333 7.90 8.99 -6.30
N LYS A 334 6.84 9.62 -6.84
CA LYS A 334 5.46 9.36 -6.39
C LYS A 334 5.05 7.90 -6.57
N GLY A 335 5.48 7.25 -7.65
CA GLY A 335 5.26 5.82 -7.88
C GLY A 335 5.93 4.95 -6.81
N ILE A 336 7.20 5.22 -6.51
CA ILE A 336 7.93 4.52 -5.43
C ILE A 336 7.24 4.74 -4.07
N ASP A 337 6.88 5.98 -3.75
CA ASP A 337 6.21 6.34 -2.49
C ASP A 337 4.85 5.67 -2.36
N PHE A 338 4.11 5.53 -3.46
CA PHE A 338 2.83 4.84 -3.47
C PHE A 338 2.97 3.34 -3.19
N VAL A 339 3.97 2.68 -3.79
CA VAL A 339 4.26 1.27 -3.52
C VAL A 339 4.78 1.07 -2.10
N PHE A 340 5.64 1.96 -1.60
CA PHE A 340 6.05 1.95 -0.21
C PHE A 340 4.87 2.16 0.74
N ALA A 341 3.90 3.00 0.38
CA ALA A 341 2.65 3.12 1.13
C ALA A 341 1.87 1.82 1.20
N ALA A 342 1.75 1.09 0.09
CA ALA A 342 1.10 -0.21 0.06
C ALA A 342 1.80 -1.25 0.96
N PHE A 343 3.13 -1.15 1.09
CA PHE A 343 3.91 -2.01 1.98
C PHE A 343 3.73 -1.62 3.45
N TYR A 344 4.03 -0.37 3.82
CA TYR A 344 4.02 0.01 5.24
C TYR A 344 2.62 -0.05 5.84
N LEU A 345 1.55 0.25 5.07
CA LEU A 345 0.18 0.16 5.57
C LEU A 345 -0.18 -1.27 5.99
N ARG A 346 0.26 -2.28 5.22
CA ARG A 346 0.04 -3.70 5.55
C ARG A 346 0.89 -4.21 6.70
N VAL A 347 2.08 -3.64 6.88
CA VAL A 347 2.99 -4.06 7.95
C VAL A 347 2.57 -3.45 9.28
N LEU A 348 2.13 -2.18 9.27
CA LEU A 348 1.75 -1.45 10.48
C LEU A 348 0.29 -1.67 10.89
N GLY A 349 -0.61 -1.96 9.94
CA GLY A 349 -2.05 -1.93 10.18
C GLY A 349 -2.57 -0.50 10.43
N PRO A 350 -3.87 -0.32 10.70
CA PRO A 350 -4.50 1.00 10.77
C PRO A 350 -3.98 1.90 11.91
N ALA A 351 -3.84 1.38 13.13
CA ALA A 351 -3.48 2.17 14.31
C ALA A 351 -2.07 2.79 14.23
N ASP A 352 -1.05 1.96 13.95
CA ASP A 352 0.33 2.43 13.81
C ASP A 352 0.50 3.29 12.54
N ALA A 353 -0.22 2.98 11.46
CA ALA A 353 -0.22 3.83 10.26
C ALA A 353 -0.84 5.21 10.52
N GLY A 354 -1.87 5.29 11.37
CA GLY A 354 -2.48 6.56 11.75
C GLY A 354 -1.64 7.37 12.74
N SER A 355 -0.96 6.69 13.66
CA SER A 355 0.08 7.29 14.52
C SER A 355 1.21 7.89 13.67
N PHE A 356 1.67 7.15 12.66
CA PHE A 356 2.65 7.64 11.70
C PHE A 356 2.16 8.85 10.90
N ALA A 357 0.90 8.81 10.44
CA ALA A 357 0.29 9.92 9.71
C ALA A 357 0.17 11.18 10.57
N THR A 358 -0.19 11.03 11.85
CA THR A 358 -0.23 12.12 12.83
C THR A 358 1.15 12.74 13.03
N ALA A 359 2.19 11.91 13.14
CA ALA A 359 3.56 12.39 13.23
C ALA A 359 3.98 13.18 11.98
N ILE A 360 3.67 12.67 10.77
CA ILE A 360 3.94 13.36 9.50
C ILE A 360 3.20 14.69 9.43
N ALA A 361 1.91 14.73 9.78
CA ALA A 361 1.10 15.95 9.72
C ALA A 361 1.63 17.03 10.68
N THR A 362 1.98 16.65 11.90
CA THR A 362 2.58 17.53 12.91
C THR A 362 3.93 18.07 12.42
N ALA A 363 4.77 17.17 11.89
CA ALA A 363 6.08 17.53 11.36
C ALA A 363 5.96 18.44 10.13
N GLY A 364 4.99 18.22 9.24
CA GLY A 364 4.78 19.08 8.06
C GLY A 364 4.45 20.53 8.42
N ILE A 365 3.65 20.76 9.48
CA ILE A 365 3.39 22.10 10.01
C ILE A 365 4.69 22.73 10.52
N PHE A 366 5.50 21.96 11.25
CA PHE A 366 6.81 22.41 11.73
C PHE A 366 7.75 22.81 10.60
N GLU A 367 7.88 21.98 9.56
CA GLU A 367 8.80 22.19 8.45
C GLU A 367 8.60 23.55 7.78
N ILE A 368 7.35 23.98 7.62
CA ILE A 368 7.01 25.24 6.94
C ILE A 368 7.43 26.43 7.78
N VAL A 369 7.16 26.39 9.08
CA VAL A 369 7.56 27.45 10.01
C VAL A 369 9.09 27.48 10.15
N ALA A 370 9.73 26.32 10.23
CA ALA A 370 11.19 26.18 10.32
C ALA A 370 11.93 26.63 9.04
N ASN A 371 11.33 26.46 7.85
CA ASN A 371 11.92 26.91 6.59
C ASN A 371 11.59 28.35 6.22
N TYR A 372 10.51 28.91 6.76
CA TYR A 372 10.11 30.33 6.68
C TYR A 372 10.09 30.94 5.25
N GLY A 373 9.92 30.12 4.21
CA GLY A 373 9.98 30.55 2.81
C GLY A 373 11.37 30.99 2.32
N LEU A 374 12.43 30.73 3.09
CA LEU A 374 13.80 31.20 2.82
C LEU A 374 14.38 30.63 1.52
N ASN A 375 13.92 29.46 1.08
CA ASN A 375 14.38 28.84 -0.18
C ASN A 375 14.03 29.71 -1.40
N ILE A 376 12.82 30.25 -1.46
CA ILE A 376 12.37 31.09 -2.57
C ILE A 376 13.18 32.39 -2.60
N LEU A 377 13.42 32.99 -1.43
CA LEU A 377 14.23 34.21 -1.32
C LEU A 377 15.68 33.99 -1.73
N LEU A 378 16.29 32.87 -1.33
CA LEU A 378 17.63 32.50 -1.73
C LEU A 378 17.73 32.36 -3.25
N ILE A 379 16.81 31.60 -3.87
CA ILE A 379 16.83 31.41 -5.33
C ILE A 379 16.65 32.75 -6.05
N ARG A 380 15.68 33.57 -5.63
CA ARG A 380 15.39 34.84 -6.30
C ARG A 380 16.53 35.86 -6.16
N ASP A 381 17.02 36.09 -4.95
CA ASP A 381 17.97 37.18 -4.69
C ASP A 381 19.39 36.79 -5.13
N VAL A 382 19.80 35.52 -4.98
CA VAL A 382 21.13 35.05 -5.45
C VAL A 382 21.16 34.89 -6.98
N SER A 383 20.02 34.70 -7.64
CA SER A 383 19.97 34.73 -9.12
C SER A 383 20.30 36.10 -9.70
N GLN A 384 20.17 37.18 -8.92
CA GLN A 384 20.55 38.54 -9.35
C GLN A 384 22.05 38.80 -9.19
N ASP A 385 22.66 38.27 -8.12
CA ASP A 385 24.11 38.34 -7.88
C ASP A 385 24.60 37.02 -7.29
N ARG A 386 25.17 36.18 -8.16
CA ARG A 386 25.65 34.85 -7.80
C ARG A 386 26.84 34.87 -6.85
N SER A 387 27.58 35.99 -6.76
CA SER A 387 28.74 36.12 -5.86
C SER A 387 28.34 36.08 -4.38
N GLN A 388 27.09 36.44 -4.07
CA GLN A 388 26.54 36.47 -2.71
C GLN A 388 26.06 35.10 -2.22
N ALA A 389 26.23 34.03 -3.01
CA ALA A 389 25.72 32.69 -2.70
C ALA A 389 26.17 32.18 -1.31
N GLY A 390 27.44 32.34 -0.95
CA GLY A 390 27.98 31.94 0.36
C GLY A 390 27.32 32.70 1.52
N ARG A 391 27.25 34.04 1.41
CA ARG A 391 26.62 34.93 2.40
C ARG A 391 25.13 34.59 2.62
N PHE A 392 24.37 34.37 1.54
CA PHE A 392 22.95 34.03 1.63
C PHE A 392 22.72 32.62 2.18
N LEU A 393 23.52 31.63 1.74
CA LEU A 393 23.42 30.25 2.24
C LEU A 393 23.68 30.20 3.75
N PHE A 394 24.73 30.88 4.22
CA PHE A 394 25.08 30.93 5.64
C PHE A 394 24.00 31.58 6.48
N ASN A 395 23.60 32.81 6.14
CA ASN A 395 22.62 33.57 6.92
C ASN A 395 21.24 32.93 6.89
N SER A 396 20.82 32.34 5.76
CA SER A 396 19.56 31.58 5.69
C SER A 396 19.63 30.29 6.52
N SER A 397 20.77 29.59 6.56
CA SER A 397 20.94 28.38 7.39
C SER A 397 20.89 28.71 8.88
N VAL A 398 21.55 29.78 9.33
CA VAL A 398 21.46 30.26 10.71
C VAL A 398 20.03 30.67 11.05
N LEU A 399 19.36 31.39 10.14
CA LEU A 399 17.98 31.80 10.35
C LEU A 399 17.01 30.61 10.40
N ARG A 400 17.26 29.53 9.66
CA ARG A 400 16.50 28.26 9.76
C ARG A 400 16.66 27.62 11.13
N MET A 401 17.85 27.62 11.72
CA MET A 401 18.03 27.08 13.08
C MET A 401 17.23 27.89 14.11
N PHE A 402 17.24 29.21 13.98
CA PHE A 402 16.45 30.09 14.86
C PHE A 402 14.94 29.89 14.67
N THR A 403 14.47 29.88 13.42
CA THR A 403 13.04 29.70 13.12
C THR A 403 12.54 28.28 13.44
N ALA A 404 13.40 27.26 13.33
CA ALA A 404 13.12 25.91 13.80
C ALA A 404 12.92 25.86 15.33
N LEU A 405 13.75 26.57 16.11
CA LEU A 405 13.56 26.64 17.56
C LEU A 405 12.20 27.27 17.92
N VAL A 406 11.82 28.35 17.21
CA VAL A 406 10.51 28.98 17.38
C VAL A 406 9.37 28.05 16.95
N ALA A 407 9.55 27.31 15.84
CA ALA A 407 8.59 26.35 15.32
C ALA A 407 8.39 25.14 16.25
N ALA A 408 9.36 24.81 17.10
CA ALA A 408 9.23 23.75 18.09
C ALA A 408 8.25 24.13 19.23
N LEU A 409 8.07 25.42 19.54
CA LEU A 409 7.23 25.87 20.65
C LEU A 409 5.76 25.41 20.51
N PRO A 410 5.07 25.62 19.35
CA PRO A 410 3.73 25.09 19.16
C PRO A 410 3.63 23.56 19.29
N ILE A 411 4.67 22.81 18.91
CA ILE A 411 4.68 21.34 19.04
C ILE A 411 4.79 20.93 20.50
N VAL A 412 5.68 21.58 21.26
CA VAL A 412 5.81 21.32 22.70
C VAL A 412 4.49 21.64 23.40
N VAL A 413 3.83 22.76 23.04
CA VAL A 413 2.50 23.10 23.54
C VAL A 413 1.47 22.03 23.14
N TYR A 414 1.49 21.56 21.89
CA TYR A 414 0.59 20.50 21.43
C TYR A 414 0.79 19.19 22.22
N VAL A 415 2.03 18.71 22.36
CA VAL A 415 2.35 17.52 23.15
C VAL A 415 1.95 17.71 24.62
N PHE A 416 2.21 18.89 25.19
CA PHE A 416 1.81 19.19 26.57
C PHE A 416 0.28 19.20 26.75
N VAL A 417 -0.46 19.90 25.90
CA VAL A 417 -1.93 19.98 25.96
C VAL A 417 -2.57 18.60 25.80
N THR A 418 -2.08 17.80 24.85
CA THR A 418 -2.60 16.44 24.62
C THR A 418 -2.29 15.51 25.80
N SER A 419 -1.15 15.68 26.46
CA SER A 419 -0.81 14.89 27.66
C SER A 419 -1.76 15.10 28.84
N GLN A 420 -2.49 16.23 28.87
CA GLN A 420 -3.52 16.56 29.87
C GLN A 420 -4.93 16.19 29.41
N GLY A 421 -5.10 15.73 28.18
CA GLY A 421 -6.40 15.41 27.57
C GLY A 421 -6.88 13.99 27.84
N SER A 422 -8.07 13.67 27.32
CA SER A 422 -8.68 12.34 27.43
C SER A 422 -8.07 11.29 26.50
N ASN A 423 -7.33 11.70 25.46
CA ASN A 423 -6.63 10.81 24.54
C ASN A 423 -5.18 11.29 24.32
N PRO A 424 -4.26 11.05 25.28
CA PRO A 424 -2.89 11.51 25.18
C PRO A 424 -2.14 10.82 24.03
N LEU A 425 -1.17 11.53 23.46
CA LEU A 425 -0.21 10.93 22.52
C LEU A 425 0.60 9.84 23.23
N SER A 426 0.74 8.69 22.58
CA SER A 426 1.59 7.62 23.08
C SER A 426 3.06 8.06 23.11
N PRO A 427 3.89 7.47 23.99
CA PRO A 427 5.33 7.75 24.00
C PRO A 427 6.00 7.51 22.63
N ALA A 428 5.50 6.51 21.88
CA ALA A 428 5.96 6.20 20.53
C ALA A 428 5.64 7.34 19.53
N GLU A 429 4.43 7.91 19.59
CA GLU A 429 4.07 9.07 18.75
C GLU A 429 4.91 10.30 19.09
N VAL A 430 5.11 10.59 20.38
CA VAL A 430 5.95 11.72 20.80
C VAL A 430 7.39 11.53 20.32
N ALA A 431 7.95 10.32 20.44
CA ALA A 431 9.27 9.98 19.92
C ALA A 431 9.33 10.15 18.40
N ALA A 432 8.33 9.65 17.66
CA ALA A 432 8.28 9.79 16.21
C ALA A 432 8.20 11.26 15.76
N ILE A 433 7.38 12.08 16.41
CA ILE A 433 7.29 13.53 16.17
C ILE A 433 8.66 14.18 16.41
N GLY A 434 9.29 13.91 17.55
CA GLY A 434 10.61 14.46 17.89
C GLY A 434 11.69 14.10 16.86
N LEU A 435 11.74 12.82 16.45
CA LEU A 435 12.68 12.35 15.44
C LEU A 435 12.44 12.99 14.07
N MET A 436 11.18 13.14 13.65
CA MET A 436 10.84 13.81 12.38
C MET A 436 11.19 15.31 12.41
N VAL A 437 10.93 15.99 13.53
CA VAL A 437 11.29 17.40 13.72
C VAL A 437 12.81 17.59 13.56
N ILE A 438 13.61 16.74 14.19
CA ILE A 438 15.08 16.75 14.02
C ILE A 438 15.45 16.50 12.56
N GLY A 439 14.84 15.49 11.93
CA GLY A 439 15.06 15.18 10.51
C GLY A 439 14.73 16.36 9.59
N MET A 440 13.67 17.11 9.89
CA MET A 440 13.22 18.26 9.09
C MET A 440 14.12 19.48 9.23
N VAL A 441 14.76 19.68 10.39
CA VAL A 441 15.80 20.71 10.53
C VAL A 441 16.94 20.44 9.55
N ILE A 442 17.37 19.18 9.44
CA ILE A 442 18.41 18.74 8.50
C ILE A 442 17.91 18.87 7.04
N SER A 443 16.66 18.48 6.77
CA SER A 443 16.01 18.67 5.46
C SER A 443 16.02 20.14 5.03
N GLY A 444 15.70 21.07 5.95
CA GLY A 444 15.72 22.50 5.67
C GLY A 444 17.10 23.02 5.26
N LEU A 445 18.17 22.52 5.89
CA LEU A 445 19.54 22.81 5.47
C LEU A 445 19.82 22.26 4.07
N ALA A 446 19.41 21.02 3.78
CA ALA A 446 19.58 20.40 2.47
C ALA A 446 18.86 21.19 1.37
N LEU A 447 17.65 21.70 1.65
CA LEU A 447 16.91 22.58 0.75
C LEU A 447 17.65 23.89 0.44
N GLY A 448 18.38 24.46 1.41
CA GLY A 448 19.25 25.62 1.17
C GLY A 448 20.33 25.34 0.13
N VAL A 449 21.01 24.21 0.28
CA VAL A 449 22.06 23.79 -0.63
C VAL A 449 21.47 23.45 -2.01
N ALA A 450 20.32 22.75 -2.05
CA ALA A 450 19.59 22.48 -3.29
C ALA A 450 19.22 23.77 -4.03
N GLY A 451 18.85 24.83 -3.29
CA GLY A 451 18.58 26.17 -3.83
C GLY A 451 19.72 26.72 -4.69
N LEU A 452 20.98 26.44 -4.36
CA LEU A 452 22.13 26.87 -5.16
C LEU A 452 22.16 26.24 -6.55
N PHE A 453 21.72 24.99 -6.69
CA PHE A 453 21.65 24.34 -8.00
C PHE A 453 20.54 24.94 -8.87
N TYR A 454 19.42 25.36 -8.27
CA TYR A 454 18.38 26.09 -8.98
C TYR A 454 18.87 27.47 -9.49
N VAL A 455 19.65 28.20 -8.68
CA VAL A 455 20.30 29.47 -9.08
C VAL A 455 21.20 29.31 -10.31
N HIS A 456 21.84 28.15 -10.45
CA HIS A 456 22.73 27.83 -11.56
C HIS A 456 22.05 27.05 -12.70
N GLU A 457 20.72 27.00 -12.75
CA GLU A 457 19.94 26.29 -13.78
C GLU A 457 20.31 24.80 -13.91
N GLN A 458 20.63 24.16 -12.78
CA GLN A 458 20.94 22.74 -12.65
C GLN A 458 19.83 22.00 -11.90
N ALA A 459 18.56 22.23 -12.28
CA ALA A 459 17.38 21.63 -11.63
C ALA A 459 17.37 20.09 -11.68
N GLU A 460 18.07 19.50 -12.64
CA GLU A 460 18.28 18.05 -12.75
C GLU A 460 19.01 17.45 -11.54
N VAL A 461 19.89 18.22 -10.88
CA VAL A 461 20.67 17.71 -9.73
C VAL A 461 19.78 17.55 -8.50
N PRO A 462 19.05 18.57 -8.00
CA PRO A 462 18.09 18.38 -6.91
C PRO A 462 17.03 17.32 -7.22
N ALA A 463 16.56 17.24 -8.47
CA ALA A 463 15.58 16.24 -8.87
C ALA A 463 16.13 14.80 -8.79
N ALA A 464 17.32 14.55 -9.34
CA ALA A 464 17.99 13.26 -9.21
C ALA A 464 18.28 12.94 -7.74
N MET A 465 18.63 13.96 -6.96
CA MET A 465 18.91 13.79 -5.54
C MET A 465 17.66 13.37 -4.76
N SER A 466 16.50 13.96 -5.07
CA SER A 466 15.21 13.55 -4.51
C SER A 466 14.89 12.07 -4.82
N THR A 467 15.25 11.57 -6.01
CA THR A 467 15.08 10.15 -6.33
C THR A 467 15.98 9.24 -5.50
N VAL A 468 17.25 9.61 -5.30
CA VAL A 468 18.15 8.87 -4.40
C VAL A 468 17.65 8.92 -2.96
N THR A 469 17.22 10.08 -2.46
CA THR A 469 16.59 10.23 -1.15
C THR A 469 15.37 9.32 -1.01
N THR A 470 14.55 9.21 -2.06
CA THR A 470 13.36 8.34 -2.08
C THR A 470 13.74 6.86 -2.03
N ILE A 471 14.72 6.43 -2.82
CA ILE A 471 15.23 5.05 -2.83
C ILE A 471 15.83 4.69 -1.45
N LEU A 472 16.63 5.58 -0.86
CA LEU A 472 17.19 5.38 0.48
C LEU A 472 16.11 5.33 1.55
N LYS A 473 15.13 6.24 1.50
CA LYS A 473 13.98 6.28 2.42
C LYS A 473 13.20 4.98 2.38
N VAL A 474 12.89 4.46 1.19
CA VAL A 474 12.15 3.21 1.06
C VAL A 474 13.01 2.02 1.47
N GLY A 475 14.25 1.92 0.99
CA GLY A 475 15.15 0.81 1.34
C GLY A 475 15.41 0.69 2.84
N LEU A 476 15.77 1.80 3.50
CA LEU A 476 15.99 1.83 4.95
C LEU A 476 14.68 1.72 5.73
N GLY A 477 13.60 2.35 5.27
CA GLY A 477 12.28 2.26 5.90
C GLY A 477 11.78 0.83 5.97
N VAL A 478 11.98 0.07 4.90
CA VAL A 478 11.66 -1.35 4.83
C VAL A 478 12.52 -2.15 5.81
N ALA A 479 13.85 -1.96 5.79
CA ALA A 479 14.76 -2.67 6.69
C ALA A 479 14.37 -2.48 8.17
N VAL A 480 14.02 -1.25 8.54
CA VAL A 480 13.66 -0.89 9.90
C VAL A 480 12.30 -1.43 10.34
N LEU A 481 11.30 -1.45 9.43
CA LEU A 481 10.00 -2.08 9.70
C LEU A 481 10.16 -3.59 9.96
N LEU A 482 11.05 -4.26 9.23
CA LEU A 482 11.29 -5.70 9.39
C LEU A 482 12.08 -6.05 10.64
N ALA A 483 12.96 -5.15 11.06
CA ALA A 483 13.63 -5.25 12.34
C ALA A 483 12.67 -4.99 13.53
N GLY A 484 11.39 -4.68 13.28
CA GLY A 484 10.37 -4.56 14.31
C GLY A 484 10.31 -3.18 14.98
N PHE A 485 11.00 -2.17 14.45
CA PHE A 485 11.01 -0.82 15.05
C PHE A 485 9.76 0.02 14.75
N SER A 486 8.76 -0.56 14.07
CA SER A 486 7.47 0.07 13.71
C SER A 486 7.65 1.48 13.09
N PHE A 487 6.67 2.37 13.24
CA PHE A 487 6.67 3.73 12.68
C PHE A 487 7.69 4.67 13.34
N VAL A 488 8.10 4.40 14.59
CA VAL A 488 9.16 5.16 15.27
C VAL A 488 10.49 4.98 14.53
N GLY A 489 10.76 3.76 14.09
CA GLY A 489 11.89 3.47 13.22
C GLY A 489 11.82 4.22 11.88
N LEU A 490 10.65 4.32 11.26
CA LEU A 490 10.47 5.13 10.05
C LEU A 490 10.79 6.62 10.28
N ALA A 491 10.44 7.16 11.45
CA ALA A 491 10.81 8.51 11.83
C ALA A 491 12.34 8.66 11.97
N ALA A 492 13.03 7.67 12.57
CA ALA A 492 14.49 7.67 12.68
C ALA A 492 15.19 7.62 11.31
N VAL A 493 14.65 6.86 10.35
CA VAL A 493 15.16 6.79 8.97
C VAL A 493 15.19 8.18 8.31
N SER A 494 14.22 9.05 8.60
CA SER A 494 14.19 10.42 8.06
C SER A 494 15.45 11.23 8.39
N ILE A 495 16.00 11.07 9.60
CA ILE A 495 17.23 11.75 10.03
C ILE A 495 18.41 11.27 9.18
N ILE A 496 18.59 9.96 9.08
CA ILE A 496 19.70 9.34 8.35
C ILE A 496 19.66 9.75 6.87
N VAL A 497 18.47 9.65 6.27
CA VAL A 497 18.26 9.97 4.85
C VAL A 497 18.47 11.46 4.58
N ASN A 498 17.96 12.34 5.44
CA ASN A 498 18.15 13.79 5.28
C ASN A 498 19.60 14.19 5.50
N LEU A 499 20.31 13.55 6.43
CA LEU A 499 21.74 13.77 6.66
C LEU A 499 22.56 13.35 5.45
N ILE A 500 22.33 12.15 4.90
CA ILE A 500 22.98 11.69 3.66
C ILE A 500 22.70 12.67 2.52
N THR A 501 21.44 13.10 2.36
CA THR A 501 21.05 14.05 1.31
C THR A 501 21.76 15.39 1.45
N LEU A 502 21.82 15.95 2.67
CA LEU A 502 22.54 17.18 2.97
C LEU A 502 24.04 17.06 2.63
N VAL A 503 24.69 15.98 3.09
CA VAL A 503 26.12 15.75 2.86
C VAL A 503 26.41 15.63 1.36
N LEU A 504 25.64 14.83 0.63
CA LEU A 504 25.84 14.65 -0.81
C LEU A 504 25.65 15.98 -1.57
N LEU A 505 24.60 16.72 -1.27
CA LEU A 505 24.37 18.04 -1.89
C LEU A 505 25.47 19.04 -1.53
N ALA A 506 25.91 19.08 -0.27
CA ALA A 506 26.97 19.97 0.18
C ALA A 506 28.31 19.66 -0.50
N VAL A 507 28.68 18.38 -0.60
CA VAL A 507 29.89 17.95 -1.31
C VAL A 507 29.81 18.30 -2.80
N LEU A 508 28.66 18.06 -3.44
CA LEU A 508 28.44 18.43 -4.84
C LEU A 508 28.51 19.95 -5.05
N ALA A 509 27.91 20.73 -4.16
CA ALA A 509 27.91 22.19 -4.22
C ALA A 509 29.33 22.75 -4.02
N ALA A 510 30.06 22.26 -3.03
CA ALA A 510 31.43 22.70 -2.75
C ALA A 510 32.41 22.38 -3.90
N ARG A 511 32.16 21.31 -4.67
CA ARG A 511 32.97 20.96 -5.84
C ARG A 511 32.61 21.75 -7.10
N ARG A 512 31.39 22.29 -7.19
CA ARG A 512 30.88 22.95 -8.41
C ARG A 512 30.80 24.47 -8.31
N PHE A 513 30.69 25.01 -7.11
CA PHE A 513 30.46 26.43 -6.89
C PHE A 513 31.50 27.02 -5.94
N GLU A 514 32.04 28.18 -6.31
CA GLU A 514 32.94 28.94 -5.46
C GLU A 514 32.14 29.73 -4.43
N LEU A 515 32.02 29.16 -3.23
CA LEU A 515 31.33 29.78 -2.10
C LEU A 515 32.26 30.78 -1.41
N HIS A 516 32.27 32.01 -1.93
CA HIS A 516 33.05 33.11 -1.37
C HIS A 516 32.51 33.56 -0.01
N GLY A 517 33.42 33.84 0.93
CA GLY A 517 33.12 34.54 2.18
C GLY A 517 32.85 36.03 1.94
N PRO A 518 32.39 36.78 2.95
CA PRO A 518 32.50 36.46 4.38
C PRO A 518 31.33 35.62 4.92
N TRP A 519 31.67 34.61 5.73
CA TRP A 519 30.75 33.77 6.50
C TRP A 519 30.37 34.48 7.81
N THR A 520 29.80 35.69 7.69
CA THR A 520 29.46 36.54 8.84
C THR A 520 27.95 36.65 9.02
N LEU A 521 27.56 36.81 10.28
CA LEU A 521 26.17 37.05 10.66
C LEU A 521 25.75 38.46 10.22
N ASP A 522 24.82 38.52 9.29
CA ASP A 522 24.28 39.75 8.73
C ASP A 522 22.85 39.98 9.21
N ARG A 523 22.73 40.70 10.33
CA ARG A 523 21.42 40.99 10.95
C ARG A 523 20.48 41.77 10.03
N PRO A 524 20.91 42.83 9.31
CA PRO A 524 20.06 43.50 8.32
C PRO A 524 19.51 42.54 7.26
N LEU A 525 20.34 41.68 6.69
CA LEU A 525 19.91 40.69 5.70
C LEU A 525 18.90 39.71 6.30
N MET A 526 19.18 39.15 7.48
CA MET A 526 18.27 38.23 8.18
C MET A 526 16.91 38.88 8.48
N ARG A 527 16.90 40.14 8.95
CA ARG A 527 15.66 40.89 9.20
C ARG A 527 14.87 41.12 7.91
N GLY A 528 15.57 41.47 6.82
CA GLY A 528 14.97 41.61 5.49
C GLY A 528 14.42 40.30 4.93
N MET A 529 15.08 39.17 5.22
CA MET A 529 14.61 37.82 4.87
C MET A 529 13.34 37.46 5.64
N LEU A 530 13.29 37.69 6.95
CA LEU A 530 12.09 37.44 7.76
C LEU A 530 10.90 38.26 7.28
N HIS A 531 11.08 39.56 7.05
CA HIS A 531 9.98 40.44 6.60
C HIS A 531 9.44 40.03 5.23
N ARG A 532 10.32 39.70 4.27
CA ARG A 532 9.92 39.27 2.91
C ARG A 532 9.44 37.80 2.87
N GLY A 533 9.89 36.98 3.80
CA GLY A 533 9.55 35.56 3.91
C GLY A 533 8.23 35.31 4.63
N PHE A 534 7.82 36.19 5.56
CA PHE A 534 6.60 36.01 6.35
C PHE A 534 5.33 35.77 5.50
N PRO A 535 5.04 36.55 4.44
CA PRO A 535 3.86 36.27 3.61
C PRO A 535 3.92 34.92 2.90
N LEU A 536 5.12 34.47 2.48
CA LEU A 536 5.34 33.17 1.83
C LEU A 536 5.18 32.02 2.83
N MET A 537 5.71 32.17 4.04
CA MET A 537 5.52 31.22 5.13
C MET A 537 4.04 31.11 5.49
N LEU A 538 3.35 32.25 5.66
CA LEU A 538 1.94 32.28 6.06
C LEU A 538 1.03 31.59 5.03
N ILE A 539 1.22 31.85 3.73
CA ILE A 539 0.39 31.18 2.70
C ILE A 539 0.63 29.67 2.70
N HIS A 540 1.87 29.20 2.78
CA HIS A 540 2.17 27.77 2.81
C HIS A 540 1.69 27.09 4.10
N LEU A 541 1.76 27.80 5.23
CA LEU A 541 1.26 27.33 6.52
C LEU A 541 -0.25 27.14 6.45
N LEU A 542 -0.98 28.14 5.96
CA LEU A 542 -2.44 28.06 5.82
C LEU A 542 -2.86 26.95 4.85
N GLN A 543 -2.15 26.80 3.72
CA GLN A 543 -2.38 25.69 2.78
C GLN A 543 -2.16 24.33 3.43
N THR A 544 -1.16 24.22 4.30
CA THR A 544 -0.84 22.94 4.96
C THR A 544 -1.82 22.62 6.05
N ILE A 545 -2.21 23.61 6.88
CA ILE A 545 -3.28 23.43 7.87
C ILE A 545 -4.58 23.03 7.16
N PHE A 546 -4.91 23.65 6.01
CA PHE A 546 -6.10 23.31 5.25
C PHE A 546 -6.19 21.82 4.87
N ILE A 547 -5.07 21.16 4.57
CA ILE A 547 -5.04 19.75 4.15
C ILE A 547 -4.75 18.75 5.28
N SER A 548 -4.29 19.20 6.45
CA SER A 548 -3.78 18.29 7.49
C SER A 548 -4.40 18.47 8.88
N ILE A 549 -5.15 19.54 9.12
CA ILE A 549 -5.69 19.82 10.46
C ILE A 549 -6.74 18.79 10.88
N ASP A 550 -7.50 18.27 9.93
CA ASP A 550 -8.45 17.18 10.09
C ASP A 550 -7.80 15.91 10.64
N VAL A 551 -6.58 15.56 10.19
CA VAL A 551 -5.81 14.43 10.75
C VAL A 551 -5.53 14.62 12.24
N LEU A 552 -5.08 15.83 12.63
CA LEU A 552 -4.78 16.13 14.03
C LEU A 552 -6.05 16.16 14.90
N LEU A 553 -7.15 16.70 14.37
CA LEU A 553 -8.44 16.73 15.06
C LEU A 553 -9.04 15.33 15.23
N LEU A 554 -8.97 14.47 14.20
CA LEU A 554 -9.40 13.07 14.29
C LEU A 554 -8.60 12.31 15.34
N ARG A 555 -7.27 12.51 15.39
CA ARG A 555 -6.42 11.84 16.38
C ARG A 555 -6.77 12.23 17.81
N GLN A 556 -7.11 13.49 18.05
CA GLN A 556 -7.28 14.03 19.41
C GLN A 556 -8.73 13.97 19.92
N LEU A 557 -9.73 14.15 19.06
CA LEU A 557 -11.13 14.25 19.47
C LEU A 557 -11.81 12.89 19.64
N LEU A 558 -11.24 11.81 19.09
CA LEU A 558 -11.83 10.46 19.11
C LEU A 558 -11.03 9.53 20.03
N PRO A 559 -11.68 8.65 20.82
CA PRO A 559 -10.97 7.70 21.68
C PRO A 559 -10.07 6.71 20.93
N ASN A 560 -10.47 6.27 19.74
CA ASN A 560 -9.72 5.40 18.82
C ASN A 560 -9.10 6.18 17.65
N GLY A 561 -8.66 7.41 17.93
CA GLY A 561 -8.23 8.38 16.92
C GLY A 561 -7.08 7.89 16.04
N GLU A 562 -6.15 7.12 16.58
CA GLU A 562 -5.04 6.51 15.83
C GLU A 562 -5.55 5.57 14.72
N THR A 563 -6.51 4.69 15.03
CA THR A 563 -7.09 3.76 14.06
C THR A 563 -7.89 4.51 12.99
N VAL A 564 -8.71 5.48 13.41
CA VAL A 564 -9.53 6.30 12.51
C VAL A 564 -8.67 7.10 11.53
N VAL A 565 -7.58 7.71 12.02
CA VAL A 565 -6.62 8.40 11.17
C VAL A 565 -5.96 7.44 10.20
N GLY A 566 -5.69 6.19 10.58
CA GLY A 566 -5.19 5.15 9.69
C GLY A 566 -6.10 4.91 8.49
N TRP A 567 -7.39 4.70 8.74
CA TRP A 567 -8.40 4.54 7.68
C TRP A 567 -8.48 5.78 6.78
N TYR A 568 -8.59 6.96 7.38
CA TYR A 568 -8.71 8.22 6.66
C TYR A 568 -7.47 8.53 5.81
N ASN A 569 -6.26 8.34 6.36
CA ASN A 569 -5.01 8.58 5.66
C ASN A 569 -4.77 7.59 4.50
N SER A 570 -5.29 6.36 4.59
CA SER A 570 -5.23 5.41 3.47
C SER A 570 -5.95 5.94 2.22
N ALA A 571 -7.08 6.63 2.40
CA ALA A 571 -7.80 7.31 1.32
C ALA A 571 -7.01 8.49 0.73
N TRP A 572 -6.35 9.28 1.59
CA TRP A 572 -5.51 10.39 1.17
C TRP A 572 -4.34 9.97 0.26
N LYS A 573 -3.85 8.73 0.33
CA LYS A 573 -2.81 8.25 -0.59
C LYS A 573 -3.28 8.22 -2.04
N TRP A 574 -4.51 7.75 -2.28
CA TRP A 574 -5.13 7.77 -3.61
C TRP A 574 -5.40 9.20 -4.08
N PHE A 575 -5.95 10.04 -3.19
CA PHE A 575 -6.16 11.46 -3.49
C PHE A 575 -4.86 12.15 -3.91
N ASN A 576 -3.78 12.00 -3.14
CA ASN A 576 -2.49 12.63 -3.40
C ASN A 576 -1.80 12.12 -4.67
N ALA A 577 -2.02 10.85 -5.03
CA ALA A 577 -1.53 10.29 -6.29
C ALA A 577 -2.14 11.03 -7.49
N LEU A 578 -3.43 11.37 -7.43
CA LEU A 578 -4.16 12.06 -8.50
C LEU A 578 -3.81 13.55 -8.63
N GLN A 579 -3.25 14.19 -7.59
CA GLN A 579 -2.84 15.60 -7.62
C GLN A 579 -1.73 15.90 -8.63
N VAL A 580 -1.11 14.89 -9.21
CA VAL A 580 -0.15 15.05 -10.30
C VAL A 580 -0.78 15.70 -11.56
N ILE A 581 -2.06 15.44 -11.80
CA ILE A 581 -2.81 15.94 -12.97
C ILE A 581 -2.95 17.47 -12.95
N PRO A 582 -3.56 18.10 -11.92
CA PRO A 582 -3.74 19.54 -11.90
C PRO A 582 -2.41 20.30 -11.84
N SER A 583 -1.40 19.78 -11.12
CA SER A 583 -0.08 20.42 -11.05
C SER A 583 0.56 20.63 -12.43
N TYR A 584 0.48 19.63 -13.32
CA TYR A 584 1.04 19.77 -14.66
C TYR A 584 0.15 20.56 -15.60
N PHE A 585 -1.16 20.40 -15.48
CA PHE A 585 -2.10 21.20 -16.25
C PHE A 585 -1.92 22.69 -15.97
N THR A 586 -1.86 23.08 -14.71
CA THR A 586 -1.69 24.49 -14.29
C THR A 586 -0.32 25.05 -14.68
N LEU A 587 0.75 24.26 -14.58
CA LEU A 587 2.09 24.67 -15.02
C LEU A 587 2.13 24.96 -16.53
N ALA A 588 1.46 24.13 -17.34
CA ALA A 588 1.35 24.36 -18.79
C ALA A 588 0.43 25.53 -19.13
N LEU A 589 -0.61 25.75 -18.32
CA LEU A 589 -1.61 26.79 -18.52
C LEU A 589 -1.08 28.19 -18.20
N PHE A 590 -0.18 28.32 -17.21
CA PHE A 590 0.26 29.62 -16.71
C PHE A 590 0.84 30.54 -17.81
N PRO A 591 1.79 30.13 -18.67
CA PRO A 591 2.29 30.98 -19.75
C PRO A 591 1.23 31.33 -20.81
N ILE A 592 0.20 30.50 -20.96
CA ILE A 592 -0.89 30.74 -21.92
C ILE A 592 -1.80 31.84 -21.40
N ILE A 593 -2.19 31.76 -20.13
CA ILE A 593 -3.03 32.78 -19.49
C ILE A 593 -2.29 34.11 -19.38
N SER A 594 -1.01 34.12 -18.97
CA SER A 594 -0.23 35.36 -18.88
C SER A 594 -0.12 36.10 -20.22
N ARG A 595 -0.01 35.35 -21.34
CA ARG A 595 -0.07 35.94 -22.69
C ARG A 595 -1.47 36.45 -23.05
N ALA A 596 -2.50 35.67 -22.74
CA ALA A 596 -3.89 36.07 -23.01
C ALA A 596 -4.29 37.36 -22.25
N ILE A 597 -3.78 37.55 -21.02
CA ILE A 597 -3.97 38.78 -20.24
C ILE A 597 -3.33 39.98 -20.94
N ALA A 598 -2.16 39.80 -21.57
CA ALA A 598 -1.49 40.85 -22.33
C ALA A 598 -2.22 41.21 -23.64
N GLU A 599 -2.98 40.26 -24.22
CA GLU A 599 -3.80 40.51 -25.41
C GLU A 599 -5.08 41.29 -25.08
N ASN A 600 -5.98 40.71 -24.28
CA ASN A 600 -7.17 41.37 -23.75
C ASN A 600 -7.88 40.53 -22.67
N MET A 601 -8.69 41.19 -21.84
CA MET A 601 -9.41 40.55 -20.73
C MET A 601 -10.38 39.45 -21.21
N ASP A 602 -11.00 39.59 -22.39
CA ASP A 602 -11.92 38.57 -22.91
C ASP A 602 -11.21 37.29 -23.32
N ALA A 603 -10.02 37.37 -23.90
CA ALA A 603 -9.16 36.22 -24.19
C ALA A 603 -8.76 35.50 -22.91
N ALA A 604 -8.37 36.26 -21.87
CA ALA A 604 -8.06 35.70 -20.55
C ALA A 604 -9.27 34.97 -19.93
N ARG A 605 -10.47 35.59 -19.96
CA ARG A 605 -11.72 34.96 -19.48
C ARG A 605 -12.06 33.68 -20.25
N ARG A 606 -11.95 33.70 -21.59
CA ARG A 606 -12.18 32.52 -22.44
C ARG A 606 -11.22 31.39 -22.08
N MET A 607 -9.93 31.69 -21.95
CA MET A 607 -8.91 30.70 -21.57
C MET A 607 -9.17 30.13 -20.18
N TYR A 608 -9.50 30.99 -19.21
CA TYR A 608 -9.83 30.58 -17.86
C TYR A 608 -11.07 29.67 -17.81
N ARG A 609 -12.17 30.07 -18.46
CA ARG A 609 -13.40 29.28 -18.56
C ARG A 609 -13.14 27.91 -19.20
N THR A 610 -12.40 27.89 -20.31
CA THR A 610 -12.06 26.64 -21.02
C THR A 610 -11.23 25.73 -20.12
N SER A 611 -10.25 26.28 -19.41
CA SER A 611 -9.36 25.52 -18.52
C SER A 611 -10.10 24.90 -17.34
N LEU A 612 -10.99 25.66 -16.70
CA LEU A 612 -11.85 25.17 -15.64
C LEU A 612 -12.78 24.06 -16.14
N LYS A 613 -13.40 24.25 -17.31
CA LYS A 613 -14.29 23.26 -17.91
C LYS A 613 -13.56 21.95 -18.21
N LEU A 614 -12.38 22.01 -18.82
CA LEU A 614 -11.56 20.83 -19.09
C LEU A 614 -11.17 20.08 -17.81
N MET A 615 -10.75 20.80 -16.77
CA MET A 615 -10.46 20.18 -15.47
C MET A 615 -11.70 19.58 -14.83
N LEU A 616 -12.85 20.25 -14.88
CA LEU A 616 -14.10 19.74 -14.32
C LEU A 616 -14.55 18.46 -15.05
N LEU A 617 -14.48 18.45 -16.39
CA LEU A 617 -14.79 17.28 -17.20
C LEU A 617 -13.84 16.12 -16.93
N LEU A 618 -12.59 16.36 -16.55
CA LEU A 618 -11.68 15.28 -16.15
C LEU A 618 -11.91 14.83 -14.69
N ALA A 619 -12.14 15.76 -13.77
CA ALA A 619 -12.24 15.50 -12.35
C ALA A 619 -13.51 14.73 -11.95
N LEU A 620 -14.67 15.10 -12.53
CA LEU A 620 -15.96 14.48 -12.22
C LEU A 620 -16.01 12.96 -12.49
N PRO A 621 -15.62 12.45 -13.68
CA PRO A 621 -15.58 11.01 -13.90
C PRO A 621 -14.53 10.34 -13.02
N ILE A 622 -13.37 10.96 -12.76
CA ILE A 622 -12.38 10.37 -11.84
C ILE A 622 -12.98 10.18 -10.45
N ALA A 623 -13.67 11.20 -9.90
CA ALA A 623 -14.37 11.10 -8.62
C ALA A 623 -15.43 9.99 -8.63
N ALA A 624 -16.33 10.01 -9.62
CA ALA A 624 -17.42 9.04 -9.74
C ALA A 624 -16.91 7.60 -9.83
N PHE A 625 -15.98 7.31 -10.74
CA PHE A 625 -15.45 5.95 -10.92
C PHE A 625 -14.73 5.47 -9.68
N THR A 626 -13.92 6.34 -9.05
CA THR A 626 -13.20 6.02 -7.81
C THR A 626 -14.16 5.69 -6.67
N THR A 627 -15.32 6.35 -6.57
CA THR A 627 -16.34 6.01 -5.57
C THR A 627 -16.78 4.53 -5.69
N PHE A 628 -17.00 4.02 -6.90
CA PHE A 628 -17.41 2.63 -7.10
C PHE A 628 -16.26 1.63 -6.96
N VAL A 629 -15.02 2.01 -7.32
CA VAL A 629 -13.85 1.12 -7.15
C VAL A 629 -13.11 1.30 -5.81
N ALA A 630 -13.64 2.10 -4.88
CA ALA A 630 -12.94 2.42 -3.64
C ALA A 630 -12.56 1.19 -2.82
N THR A 631 -13.45 0.21 -2.69
CA THR A 631 -13.22 -1.04 -1.96
C THR A 631 -12.03 -1.84 -2.52
N PRO A 632 -11.99 -2.20 -3.82
CA PRO A 632 -10.81 -2.88 -4.36
C PRO A 632 -9.55 -2.01 -4.31
N LEU A 633 -9.65 -0.68 -4.50
CA LEU A 633 -8.48 0.21 -4.41
C LEU A 633 -7.85 0.22 -3.01
N ILE A 634 -8.65 0.31 -1.96
CA ILE A 634 -8.17 0.28 -0.57
C ILE A 634 -7.71 -1.12 -0.18
N GLY A 635 -8.39 -2.17 -0.62
CA GLY A 635 -7.95 -3.56 -0.43
C GLY A 635 -6.58 -3.85 -1.07
N ILE A 636 -6.31 -3.28 -2.26
CA ILE A 636 -5.00 -3.36 -2.93
C ILE A 636 -3.94 -2.48 -2.24
N LEU A 637 -4.34 -1.40 -1.58
CA LEU A 637 -3.39 -0.51 -0.92
C LEU A 637 -3.05 -1.00 0.50
N GLY A 638 -4.04 -1.02 1.40
CA GLY A 638 -3.86 -1.34 2.83
C GLY A 638 -4.17 -2.79 3.21
N GLY A 639 -4.97 -3.51 2.42
CA GLY A 639 -5.47 -4.84 2.78
C GLY A 639 -6.84 -4.80 3.45
N ARG A 640 -7.29 -5.96 3.98
CA ARG A 640 -8.63 -6.11 4.56
C ARG A 640 -8.84 -5.30 5.84
N GLU A 641 -7.79 -5.10 6.64
CA GLU A 641 -7.84 -4.32 7.90
C GLU A 641 -8.23 -2.84 7.71
N PHE A 642 -8.11 -2.32 6.49
CA PHE A 642 -8.51 -0.94 6.14
C PHE A 642 -9.93 -0.87 5.55
N LEU A 643 -10.59 -2.02 5.35
CA LEU A 643 -11.93 -2.10 4.80
C LEU A 643 -12.95 -2.39 5.91
N PRO A 644 -14.16 -1.83 5.81
CA PRO A 644 -14.67 -0.92 4.76
C PRO A 644 -14.36 0.55 5.01
N GLN A 645 -13.90 0.94 6.21
CA GLN A 645 -13.86 2.34 6.65
C GLN A 645 -12.94 3.19 5.77
N GLY A 646 -11.78 2.68 5.36
CA GLY A 646 -10.89 3.35 4.41
C GLY A 646 -11.50 3.53 3.02
N ALA A 647 -12.32 2.59 2.56
CA ALA A 647 -13.05 2.72 1.30
C ALA A 647 -14.14 3.79 1.38
N ILE A 648 -14.90 3.84 2.49
CA ILE A 648 -15.89 4.91 2.72
C ILE A 648 -15.18 6.28 2.77
N ALA A 649 -14.05 6.38 3.47
CA ALA A 649 -13.24 7.59 3.48
C ALA A 649 -12.81 8.03 2.07
N LEU A 650 -12.38 7.08 1.21
CA LEU A 650 -12.03 7.34 -0.19
C LEU A 650 -13.23 7.78 -1.02
N GLN A 651 -14.39 7.14 -0.84
CA GLN A 651 -15.63 7.48 -1.51
C GLN A 651 -16.06 8.92 -1.25
N ILE A 652 -15.80 9.44 -0.05
CA ILE A 652 -16.13 10.81 0.33
C ILE A 652 -15.03 11.77 -0.16
N ILE A 653 -13.77 11.56 0.26
CA ILE A 653 -12.70 12.54 0.03
C ILE A 653 -12.42 12.77 -1.45
N ILE A 654 -12.68 11.78 -2.32
CA ILE A 654 -12.45 11.94 -3.76
C ILE A 654 -13.33 13.03 -4.38
N TRP A 655 -14.47 13.37 -3.78
CA TRP A 655 -15.34 14.46 -4.24
C TRP A 655 -14.78 15.86 -3.92
N SER A 656 -13.67 15.96 -3.19
CA SER A 656 -12.93 17.22 -3.07
C SER A 656 -12.11 17.52 -4.34
N ILE A 657 -11.77 16.52 -5.16
CA ILE A 657 -10.97 16.68 -6.39
C ILE A 657 -11.61 17.68 -7.39
N PRO A 658 -12.89 17.57 -7.77
CA PRO A 658 -13.53 18.51 -8.69
C PRO A 658 -13.37 19.97 -8.26
N PHE A 659 -13.56 20.27 -6.98
CA PHE A 659 -13.45 21.64 -6.48
C PHE A 659 -11.98 22.06 -6.28
N GLY A 660 -11.15 21.19 -5.72
CA GLY A 660 -9.73 21.45 -5.51
C GLY A 660 -8.95 21.68 -6.81
N TRP A 661 -9.28 20.97 -7.89
CA TRP A 661 -8.65 21.20 -9.20
C TRP A 661 -9.10 22.51 -9.85
N LEU A 662 -10.37 22.89 -9.69
CA LEU A 662 -10.84 24.21 -10.09
C LEU A 662 -10.14 25.31 -9.29
N ASN A 663 -9.99 25.14 -7.98
CA ASN A 663 -9.25 26.03 -7.10
C ASN A 663 -7.77 26.13 -7.51
N SER A 664 -7.15 25.01 -7.90
CA SER A 664 -5.78 24.98 -8.41
C SER A 664 -5.62 25.88 -9.64
N VAL A 665 -6.49 25.72 -10.65
CA VAL A 665 -6.50 26.58 -11.86
C VAL A 665 -6.73 28.05 -11.49
N THR A 666 -7.74 28.30 -10.66
CA THR A 666 -8.14 29.64 -10.22
C THR A 666 -7.00 30.34 -9.46
N ASN A 667 -6.26 29.59 -8.64
CA ASN A 667 -5.15 30.10 -7.87
C ASN A 667 -4.03 30.65 -8.78
N TYR A 668 -3.69 29.93 -9.85
CA TYR A 668 -2.71 30.41 -10.84
C TYR A 668 -3.22 31.62 -11.64
N VAL A 669 -4.52 31.67 -11.93
CA VAL A 669 -5.15 32.82 -12.60
C VAL A 669 -5.09 34.06 -11.71
N LEU A 670 -5.33 33.93 -10.41
CA LEU A 670 -5.16 35.04 -9.45
C LEU A 670 -3.72 35.58 -9.46
N ILE A 671 -2.72 34.71 -9.52
CA ILE A 671 -1.31 35.11 -9.63
C ILE A 671 -1.07 35.87 -10.94
N ALA A 672 -1.59 35.36 -12.06
CA ALA A 672 -1.44 35.99 -13.36
C ALA A 672 -2.09 37.40 -13.42
N PHE A 673 -3.14 37.64 -12.64
CA PHE A 673 -3.78 38.95 -12.47
C PHE A 673 -3.14 39.85 -11.39
N GLY A 674 -2.05 39.43 -10.74
CA GLY A 674 -1.40 40.20 -9.68
C GLY A 674 -2.23 40.29 -8.38
N LEU A 675 -3.09 39.31 -8.12
CA LEU A 675 -3.96 39.22 -6.95
C LEU A 675 -3.42 38.25 -5.88
N GLU A 676 -2.13 37.89 -5.94
CA GLU A 676 -1.50 36.93 -5.02
C GLU A 676 -1.64 37.35 -3.55
N ARG A 677 -1.70 38.66 -3.27
CA ARG A 677 -1.91 39.20 -1.92
C ARG A 677 -3.27 38.86 -1.32
N MET A 678 -4.24 38.46 -2.13
CA MET A 678 -5.58 38.08 -1.68
C MET A 678 -5.66 36.61 -1.26
N GLN A 679 -4.73 35.75 -1.71
CA GLN A 679 -4.74 34.31 -1.40
C GLN A 679 -4.69 34.01 0.09
N PRO A 680 -3.81 34.65 0.91
CA PRO A 680 -3.80 34.36 2.35
C PRO A 680 -5.14 34.65 3.03
N ARG A 681 -5.85 35.69 2.60
CA ARG A 681 -7.17 36.03 3.15
C ARG A 681 -8.20 34.95 2.85
N ALA A 682 -8.18 34.40 1.63
CA ALA A 682 -9.08 33.32 1.25
C ALA A 682 -8.80 32.04 2.07
N PHE A 683 -7.53 31.68 2.22
CA PHE A 683 -7.14 30.52 3.01
C PHE A 683 -7.43 30.68 4.51
N VAL A 684 -7.31 31.88 5.09
CA VAL A 684 -7.73 32.12 6.49
C VAL A 684 -9.22 31.81 6.68
N ILE A 685 -10.07 32.25 5.76
CA ILE A 685 -11.52 31.98 5.82
C ILE A 685 -11.78 30.47 5.69
N ALA A 686 -11.13 29.82 4.72
CA ALA A 686 -11.34 28.40 4.45
C ALA A 686 -10.82 27.49 5.58
N VAL A 687 -9.65 27.82 6.14
CA VAL A 687 -9.07 27.13 7.32
C VAL A 687 -9.94 27.37 8.56
N GLY A 688 -10.40 28.61 8.78
CA GLY A 688 -11.30 28.91 9.89
C GLY A 688 -12.59 28.10 9.81
N PHE A 689 -13.20 28.04 8.63
CA PHE A 689 -14.36 27.17 8.38
C PHE A 689 -14.02 25.69 8.65
N ASN A 690 -12.91 25.20 8.11
CA ASN A 690 -12.49 23.81 8.27
C ASN A 690 -12.33 23.42 9.75
N VAL A 691 -11.57 24.21 10.52
CA VAL A 691 -11.28 23.96 11.94
C VAL A 691 -12.55 23.99 12.77
N ILE A 692 -13.40 25.00 12.59
CA ILE A 692 -14.63 25.16 13.38
C ILE A 692 -15.58 23.99 13.12
N PHE A 693 -15.84 23.67 11.86
CA PHE A 693 -16.80 22.61 11.51
C PHE A 693 -16.25 21.22 11.84
N ASN A 694 -14.95 20.97 11.66
CA ASN A 694 -14.35 19.73 12.10
C ASN A 694 -14.44 19.56 13.62
N TRP A 695 -14.16 20.60 14.40
CA TRP A 695 -14.27 20.54 15.85
C TRP A 695 -15.71 20.23 16.33
N ILE A 696 -16.72 20.78 15.65
CA ILE A 696 -18.13 20.54 15.97
C ILE A 696 -18.60 19.14 15.53
N PHE A 697 -18.25 18.69 14.32
CA PHE A 697 -18.86 17.50 13.70
C PHE A 697 -18.06 16.21 13.83
N ILE A 698 -16.73 16.26 14.00
CA ILE A 698 -15.90 15.05 14.18
C ILE A 698 -16.35 14.21 15.38
N PRO A 699 -16.64 14.77 16.58
CA PRO A 699 -17.06 13.95 17.72
C PRO A 699 -18.30 13.11 17.46
N ARG A 700 -19.17 13.53 16.52
CA ARG A 700 -20.42 12.83 16.18
C ARG A 700 -20.31 11.93 14.95
N TYR A 701 -19.54 12.34 13.94
CA TYR A 701 -19.51 11.69 12.62
C TYR A 701 -18.11 11.21 12.19
N SER A 702 -17.10 11.32 13.06
CA SER A 702 -15.75 10.79 12.82
C SER A 702 -15.14 11.27 11.49
N PHE A 703 -14.42 10.41 10.77
CA PHE A 703 -13.77 10.71 9.49
C PHE A 703 -14.75 11.09 8.36
N VAL A 704 -16.04 10.74 8.48
CA VAL A 704 -17.08 11.16 7.52
C VAL A 704 -17.26 12.67 7.59
N ALA A 705 -17.31 13.25 8.80
CA ALA A 705 -17.32 14.71 8.96
C ALA A 705 -16.06 15.33 8.38
N ALA A 706 -14.87 14.78 8.69
CA ALA A 706 -13.60 15.29 8.14
C ALA A 706 -13.62 15.37 6.61
N GLY A 707 -14.04 14.30 5.93
CA GLY A 707 -14.15 14.27 4.48
C GLY A 707 -15.16 15.29 3.92
N VAL A 708 -16.36 15.38 4.50
CA VAL A 708 -17.39 16.33 4.05
C VAL A 708 -16.99 17.78 4.28
N VAL A 709 -16.43 18.09 5.46
CA VAL A 709 -15.95 19.43 5.79
C VAL A 709 -14.83 19.84 4.83
N THR A 710 -13.93 18.94 4.44
CA THR A 710 -12.90 19.23 3.43
C THR A 710 -13.50 19.58 2.06
N ILE A 711 -14.53 18.88 1.60
CA ILE A 711 -15.25 19.24 0.36
C ILE A 711 -15.88 20.63 0.49
N LEU A 712 -16.55 20.91 1.61
CA LEU A 712 -17.17 22.20 1.85
C LEU A 712 -16.13 23.33 1.95
N SER A 713 -14.97 23.07 2.55
CA SER A 713 -13.85 24.01 2.62
C SER A 713 -13.30 24.36 1.22
N GLU A 714 -13.23 23.40 0.29
CA GLU A 714 -12.89 23.65 -1.11
C GLU A 714 -13.95 24.52 -1.81
N VAL A 715 -15.24 24.28 -1.53
CA VAL A 715 -16.33 25.13 -2.06
C VAL A 715 -16.24 26.55 -1.50
N VAL A 716 -15.96 26.72 -0.20
CA VAL A 716 -15.74 28.04 0.42
C VAL A 716 -14.58 28.76 -0.27
N LEU A 717 -13.46 28.07 -0.49
CA LEU A 717 -12.30 28.63 -1.17
C LEU A 717 -12.63 29.08 -2.60
N MET A 718 -13.39 28.25 -3.34
CA MET A 718 -13.85 28.55 -4.69
C MET A 718 -14.73 29.80 -4.72
N VAL A 719 -15.68 29.94 -3.79
CA VAL A 719 -16.57 31.10 -3.69
C VAL A 719 -15.77 32.37 -3.40
N VAL A 720 -14.81 32.33 -2.48
CA VAL A 720 -13.97 33.49 -2.16
C VAL A 720 -13.09 33.90 -3.34
N PHE A 721 -12.49 32.93 -4.04
CA PHE A 721 -11.72 33.22 -5.26
C PHE A 721 -12.58 33.81 -6.38
N ALA A 722 -13.78 33.24 -6.61
CA ALA A 722 -14.74 33.76 -7.58
C ALA A 722 -15.13 35.21 -7.28
N TYR A 723 -15.34 35.54 -5.99
CA TYR A 723 -15.62 36.89 -5.55
C TYR A 723 -14.47 37.86 -5.87
N PHE A 724 -13.22 37.49 -5.58
CA PHE A 724 -12.06 38.34 -5.88
C PHE A 724 -11.84 38.55 -7.38
N LEU A 725 -12.03 37.53 -8.21
CA LEU A 725 -11.93 37.67 -9.66
C LEU A 725 -13.05 38.55 -10.23
N ARG A 726 -14.26 38.48 -9.68
CA ARG A 726 -15.39 39.33 -10.12
C ARG A 726 -15.13 40.80 -9.85
N GLN A 727 -14.42 41.16 -8.78
CA GLN A 727 -14.03 42.54 -8.49
C GLN A 727 -13.04 43.14 -9.50
N ARG A 728 -12.37 42.31 -10.31
CA ARG A 728 -11.38 42.73 -11.31
C ARG A 728 -11.85 42.51 -12.74
N ASP A 729 -13.17 42.42 -12.93
CA ASP A 729 -13.78 42.08 -14.21
C ASP A 729 -13.24 40.78 -14.82
N ALA A 730 -12.72 39.85 -14.02
CA ALA A 730 -12.23 38.54 -14.48
C ALA A 730 -13.20 37.40 -14.12
N GLY A 731 -14.43 37.73 -13.72
CA GLY A 731 -15.46 36.78 -13.33
C GLY A 731 -15.99 35.94 -14.49
N ILE A 732 -16.50 34.74 -14.17
CA ILE A 732 -17.20 33.85 -15.10
C ILE A 732 -18.55 33.42 -14.53
N ASP A 733 -19.43 32.94 -15.41
CA ASP A 733 -20.70 32.33 -15.02
C ASP A 733 -20.48 30.88 -14.55
N TRP A 734 -20.26 30.73 -13.24
CA TRP A 734 -20.04 29.43 -12.60
C TRP A 734 -21.24 28.49 -12.72
N LEU A 735 -22.46 29.03 -12.68
CA LEU A 735 -23.68 28.22 -12.78
C LEU A 735 -23.77 27.59 -14.17
N ARG A 736 -23.54 28.37 -15.22
CA ARG A 736 -23.50 27.86 -16.59
C ARG A 736 -22.33 26.90 -16.84
N LEU A 737 -21.19 27.13 -16.19
CA LEU A 737 -20.03 26.23 -16.27
C LEU A 737 -20.34 24.85 -15.68
N MET A 738 -21.02 24.79 -14.53
CA MET A 738 -21.18 23.57 -13.74
C MET A 738 -22.44 22.78 -14.06
N THR A 739 -23.56 23.44 -14.42
CA THR A 739 -24.86 22.78 -14.62
C THR A 739 -24.83 21.57 -15.56
N ARG A 740 -24.30 21.70 -16.79
CA ARG A 740 -24.27 20.57 -17.75
C ARG A 740 -23.33 19.43 -17.30
N PRO A 741 -22.07 19.69 -16.89
CA PRO A 741 -21.20 18.64 -16.36
C PRO A 741 -21.77 17.90 -15.14
N PHE A 742 -22.38 18.62 -14.19
CA PHE A 742 -22.99 18.00 -13.02
C PHE A 742 -24.26 17.23 -13.36
N LEU A 743 -25.06 17.68 -14.32
CA LEU A 743 -26.21 16.88 -14.81
C LEU A 743 -25.73 15.57 -15.45
N LEU A 744 -24.68 15.63 -16.29
CA LEU A 744 -24.09 14.44 -16.90
C LEU A 744 -23.53 13.47 -15.84
N ILE A 745 -22.80 13.97 -14.84
CA ILE A 745 -22.24 13.09 -13.82
C ILE A 745 -23.32 12.47 -12.93
N SER A 746 -24.38 13.20 -12.61
CA SER A 746 -25.52 12.65 -11.85
C SER A 746 -26.21 11.51 -12.60
N ILE A 747 -26.43 11.66 -13.91
CA ILE A 747 -26.96 10.58 -14.76
C ILE A 747 -25.98 9.40 -14.80
N THR A 748 -24.68 9.67 -14.95
CA THR A 748 -23.64 8.64 -14.97
C THR A 748 -23.61 7.87 -13.65
N LEU A 749 -23.65 8.55 -12.50
CA LEU A 749 -23.71 7.93 -11.18
C LEU A 749 -24.94 7.06 -10.99
N LEU A 750 -26.11 7.52 -11.42
CA LEU A 750 -27.35 6.73 -11.35
C LEU A 750 -27.22 5.44 -12.17
N VAL A 751 -26.72 5.53 -13.40
CA VAL A 751 -26.51 4.36 -14.26
C VAL A 751 -25.46 3.40 -13.67
N MET A 752 -24.36 3.93 -13.14
CA MET A 752 -23.34 3.13 -12.47
C MET A 752 -23.91 2.45 -11.22
N TRP A 753 -24.72 3.14 -10.43
CA TRP A 753 -25.37 2.58 -9.25
C TRP A 753 -26.31 1.43 -9.61
N LEU A 754 -27.12 1.59 -10.67
CA LEU A 754 -27.98 0.52 -11.18
C LEU A 754 -27.16 -0.68 -11.68
N GLY A 755 -26.07 -0.44 -12.42
CA GLY A 755 -25.17 -1.51 -12.88
C GLY A 755 -24.43 -2.21 -11.74
N TYR A 756 -24.11 -1.47 -10.68
CA TYR A 756 -23.40 -1.98 -9.50
C TYR A 756 -24.23 -2.99 -8.71
N GLN A 757 -25.57 -2.89 -8.73
CA GLN A 757 -26.46 -3.89 -8.14
C GLN A 757 -26.29 -5.29 -8.76
N VAL A 758 -25.79 -5.35 -10.00
CA VAL A 758 -25.52 -6.60 -10.70
C VAL A 758 -24.05 -6.99 -10.57
N HIS A 759 -23.14 -6.10 -10.99
CA HIS A 759 -21.70 -6.35 -10.94
C HIS A 759 -20.89 -5.06 -11.11
N LEU A 760 -19.74 -4.95 -10.41
CA LEU A 760 -18.86 -3.78 -10.50
C LEU A 760 -18.39 -3.50 -11.95
N LEU A 761 -17.94 -4.52 -12.69
CA LEU A 761 -17.46 -4.31 -14.07
C LEU A 761 -18.57 -3.79 -15.00
N LEU A 762 -19.82 -4.21 -14.78
CA LEU A 762 -20.95 -3.71 -15.56
C LEU A 762 -21.23 -2.24 -15.23
N ALA A 763 -21.18 -1.87 -13.94
CA ALA A 763 -21.28 -0.47 -13.50
C ALA A 763 -20.25 0.42 -14.22
N LEU A 764 -18.97 -0.01 -14.23
CA LEU A 764 -17.90 0.74 -14.88
C LEU A 764 -18.12 0.88 -16.39
N ALA A 765 -18.48 -0.22 -17.08
CA ALA A 765 -18.73 -0.20 -18.51
C ALA A 765 -19.91 0.74 -18.89
N LEU A 766 -21.03 0.63 -18.18
CA LEU A 766 -22.20 1.49 -18.41
C LEU A 766 -21.90 2.95 -18.06
N GLY A 767 -21.14 3.20 -16.99
CA GLY A 767 -20.66 4.53 -16.64
C GLY A 767 -19.80 5.15 -17.74
N THR A 768 -18.86 4.38 -18.30
CA THR A 768 -18.00 4.85 -19.41
C THR A 768 -18.84 5.23 -20.62
N ILE A 769 -19.78 4.36 -21.03
CA ILE A 769 -20.66 4.61 -22.18
C ILE A 769 -21.53 5.85 -21.94
N THR A 770 -22.14 5.95 -20.75
CA THR A 770 -23.03 7.06 -20.39
C THR A 770 -22.29 8.39 -20.36
N TYR A 771 -21.09 8.41 -19.76
CA TYR A 771 -20.29 9.63 -19.66
C TYR A 771 -19.82 10.12 -21.04
N PHE A 772 -19.17 9.27 -21.84
CA PHE A 772 -18.67 9.66 -23.16
C PHE A 772 -19.80 9.89 -24.18
N GLY A 773 -20.86 9.09 -24.14
CA GLY A 773 -22.06 9.30 -24.96
C GLY A 773 -22.76 10.60 -24.60
N GLY A 774 -22.92 10.88 -23.31
CA GLY A 774 -23.54 12.09 -22.80
C GLY A 774 -22.73 13.36 -23.09
N LEU A 775 -21.39 13.30 -23.10
CA LEU A 775 -20.53 14.41 -23.55
C LEU A 775 -20.87 14.84 -24.99
N ALA A 776 -21.05 13.86 -25.89
CA ALA A 776 -21.40 14.10 -27.29
C ALA A 776 -22.87 14.56 -27.46
N LEU A 777 -23.82 13.88 -26.79
CA LEU A 777 -25.25 14.17 -26.86
C LEU A 777 -25.61 15.56 -26.31
N LEU A 778 -25.08 15.92 -25.14
CA LEU A 778 -25.34 17.21 -24.50
C LEU A 778 -24.51 18.36 -25.10
N ARG A 779 -23.66 18.06 -26.11
CA ARG A 779 -22.73 19.00 -26.74
C ARG A 779 -22.02 19.86 -25.69
N ILE A 780 -21.48 19.19 -24.68
CA ILE A 780 -20.89 19.89 -23.54
C ILE A 780 -19.64 20.62 -24.00
N ILE A 781 -18.84 20.04 -24.89
CA ILE A 781 -17.67 20.68 -25.49
C ILE A 781 -18.12 21.57 -26.65
N GLU A 782 -17.78 22.87 -26.57
CA GLU A 782 -18.12 23.86 -27.60
C GLU A 782 -17.10 23.81 -28.77
N PRO A 783 -17.46 24.21 -30.01
CA PRO A 783 -16.55 24.15 -31.17
C PRO A 783 -15.22 24.91 -30.98
N GLU A 784 -15.24 26.02 -30.23
CA GLU A 784 -14.04 26.79 -29.89
C GLU A 784 -13.09 26.01 -28.97
N GLU A 785 -13.66 25.18 -28.08
CA GLU A 785 -12.90 24.35 -27.15
C GLU A 785 -12.27 23.16 -27.89
N HIS A 786 -12.95 22.63 -28.93
CA HIS A 786 -12.36 21.65 -29.84
C HIS A 786 -11.11 22.19 -30.55
N ALA A 787 -11.14 23.45 -31.01
CA ALA A 787 -9.99 24.08 -31.63
C ALA A 787 -8.82 24.27 -30.64
N ALA A 788 -9.11 24.65 -29.39
CA ALA A 788 -8.11 24.76 -28.33
C ALA A 788 -7.50 23.40 -27.96
N MET A 789 -8.31 22.34 -27.85
CA MET A 789 -7.83 20.98 -27.60
C MET A 789 -7.01 20.44 -28.78
N ALA A 790 -7.42 20.74 -30.02
CA ALA A 790 -6.72 20.30 -31.23
C ALA A 790 -5.34 20.97 -31.40
N ALA A 791 -5.14 22.16 -30.84
CA ALA A 791 -3.84 22.83 -30.83
C ALA A 791 -2.82 22.18 -29.88
N VAL A 792 -3.29 21.45 -28.86
CA VAL A 792 -2.44 20.82 -27.83
C VAL A 792 -2.24 19.31 -28.07
N LEU A 793 -3.22 18.63 -28.66
CA LEU A 793 -3.16 17.19 -28.92
C LEU A 793 -2.25 16.84 -30.12
N PRO A 794 -1.58 15.68 -30.10
CA PRO A 794 -0.83 15.17 -31.25
C PRO A 794 -1.70 15.12 -32.51
N ARG A 795 -1.15 15.56 -33.66
CA ARG A 795 -1.88 15.61 -34.95
C ARG A 795 -2.54 14.29 -35.37
N ALA A 796 -1.96 13.15 -34.96
CA ALA A 796 -2.53 11.83 -35.23
C ALA A 796 -3.88 11.61 -34.52
N ILE A 797 -4.03 12.14 -33.30
CA ILE A 797 -5.26 12.04 -32.51
C ILE A 797 -6.31 13.01 -33.04
N THR A 798 -5.92 14.25 -33.35
CA THR A 798 -6.84 15.27 -33.86
C THR A 798 -7.42 14.94 -35.23
N ARG A 799 -6.66 14.24 -36.10
CA ARG A 799 -7.19 13.66 -37.35
C ARG A 799 -8.21 12.54 -37.10
N ARG A 800 -7.94 11.61 -36.18
CA ARG A 800 -8.87 10.52 -35.86
C ARG A 800 -10.17 11.01 -35.24
N LEU A 801 -10.14 12.12 -34.51
CA LEU A 801 -11.31 12.76 -33.91
C LEU A 801 -12.05 13.70 -34.88
N GLY A 802 -11.53 13.93 -36.10
CA GLY A 802 -12.14 14.84 -37.08
C GLY A 802 -12.01 16.33 -36.71
N TRP A 803 -11.09 16.69 -35.82
CA TRP A 803 -10.89 18.06 -35.34
C TRP A 803 -9.85 18.85 -36.14
N ALA A 804 -9.02 18.15 -36.92
CA ALA A 804 -8.08 18.76 -37.86
C ALA A 804 -8.62 18.61 -39.29
N LYS A 805 -8.72 19.74 -40.01
CA LYS A 805 -8.86 19.73 -41.48
C LYS A 805 -7.53 19.35 -42.14
#